data_AF-A0A2U1FB74-F1
#
_entry.id   AF-A0A2U1FB74-F1
#
_cell.length_a   1.000
_cell.length_b   1.000
_cell.length_c   1.000
_cell.angle_alpha   90.00
_cell.angle_beta   90.00
_cell.angle_gamma   90.00
#
_symmetry.space_group_name_H-M   'P 1'
#
loop_
_entity.id
_entity.type
_entity.pdbx_description
1 polymer ?
#
loop_
_entity_poly.entity_id
_entity_poly.type
_entity_poly.pdbx_seq_one_letter_code
_entity_poly.pdbx_strand_id
1 'polypeptide(L)'
;MPAKHRTEAPGPSRHRWVSPTAGAPDGMRRRRFLGYLIAAPTLAVGVKLTADSVLEAEALPSPTPEVSEVYDLSDLLLDSTRPTANLITIVVNSDGTVSFTIPRAESGQGITTTAAMLIAEEMDIPVSDVTVDLADARPELLFNQQTQGSASVISIYTPVRVAAALARGRLLEAAATILGDEAENLRTTGGRVLSTAGSSIPFAELAAAAANAVTREAVTELKPVDEFSVIGTEQRRDDVVAAVTGRKKYTMDLEVPDALPTMIARPPTIKGTVESVNNLDEVRSMPGVTDVVEISTDAEPGRGTTSSAVAVRARTFGQCIDAVNALDITWGRGNVDGESDASILAQLREAPAPANLPSPTPLDEVGGQLPLVTEPVGDVLDGVGATESIDQEFVFYWRSNAAMEPNVAIADVRDGEAEVWTPSQIPIVTQTQLAQVLDLPQSQVTVHVPRGGGAFGRRLFSDAALDAARVSKEIGKPVRLMWHRADECRAGRVHPMCISRVRATYSPSAGEVVAFEQRQTSVATDYTESFGDMITSQAAKLPFANELTLSQTVFLLTASVPYDLGAIVLGYNEIFDFDRFATGSVRNLNNQDFRPAQELVVDQLAERLGEDPLEFRLDRVEDERAKAVLEAVRDEGEWGRDLPDGVAQGVVVHNEYKGTVAVLAEVDTRPQTTGREIPGATTGPRVRRVTVAVDVGLPINPLGLKAQMEGGVMTGISHVFTGSLHLRDGNFLEGSWDDYRYTRFWNAPTEINVVVMPASGDRPGGAGELAVGAATAAVACAYARATGEMPTSFPIGHTKDVPFEVKDFVPPLPPSPVDGLTAYPAPSAAGPAFDPSS
;
A
#
# COMPACT_ATOMS: atom_id res chain seq x y z
N MET A 1 80.76 43.37 6.97
CA MET A 1 79.75 43.81 7.96
C MET A 1 78.68 44.64 7.28
N PRO A 2 77.74 43.97 6.62
CA PRO A 2 76.33 44.37 6.65
C PRO A 2 75.36 43.18 6.44
N ALA A 3 74.06 43.51 6.38
CA ALA A 3 73.03 42.89 5.51
C ALA A 3 72.12 41.74 6.06
N LYS A 4 70.81 42.09 6.05
CA LYS A 4 69.66 41.33 5.49
C LYS A 4 69.11 40.14 6.31
N HIS A 5 67.81 39.84 6.36
CA HIS A 5 66.58 40.41 5.80
C HIS A 5 65.40 39.84 6.63
N ARG A 6 64.37 40.66 6.92
CA ARG A 6 63.01 40.18 7.24
C ARG A 6 62.33 39.76 5.94
N THR A 7 61.70 38.60 5.91
CA THR A 7 60.88 38.12 4.78
C THR A 7 59.40 38.15 5.16
N GLU A 8 58.67 38.97 4.43
CA GLU A 8 57.22 38.93 4.23
C GLU A 8 56.85 37.78 3.28
N ALA A 9 55.65 37.22 3.44
CA ALA A 9 55.10 36.16 2.60
C ALA A 9 54.47 36.72 1.31
N PRO A 10 54.69 36.08 0.14
CA PRO A 10 53.88 36.28 -1.05
C PRO A 10 53.16 35.01 -1.53
N GLY A 11 52.07 35.23 -2.25
CA GLY A 11 51.09 34.25 -2.73
C GLY A 11 51.55 33.26 -3.81
N PRO A 12 50.59 32.49 -4.39
CA PRO A 12 50.88 31.22 -5.02
C PRO A 12 51.32 31.36 -6.49
N SER A 13 52.45 30.74 -6.84
CA SER A 13 52.88 30.56 -8.23
C SER A 13 52.89 29.08 -8.62
N ARG A 14 52.19 28.83 -9.73
CA ARG A 14 52.07 27.62 -10.55
C ARG A 14 53.33 26.73 -10.58
N HIS A 15 53.17 25.45 -10.25
CA HIS A 15 54.02 24.37 -10.78
C HIS A 15 53.16 23.22 -11.33
N ARG A 16 53.38 22.95 -12.63
CA ARG A 16 52.88 21.79 -13.39
C ARG A 16 53.28 20.49 -12.69
N TRP A 17 52.29 19.63 -12.42
CA TRP A 17 52.53 18.22 -12.15
C TRP A 17 52.30 17.41 -13.42
N VAL A 18 53.34 16.67 -13.79
CA VAL A 18 53.37 15.71 -14.90
C VAL A 18 52.62 14.46 -14.45
N SER A 19 51.64 14.02 -15.24
CA SER A 19 50.89 12.78 -15.02
C SER A 19 51.78 11.54 -15.12
N PRO A 20 51.71 10.59 -14.18
CA PRO A 20 52.01 9.19 -14.46
C PRO A 20 50.71 8.48 -14.87
N THR A 21 50.59 8.18 -16.16
CA THR A 21 49.64 7.18 -16.66
C THR A 21 50.03 5.81 -16.13
N ALA A 22 49.26 5.30 -15.17
CA ALA A 22 49.18 3.87 -14.85
C ALA A 22 47.68 3.53 -14.85
N GLY A 23 47.28 2.62 -15.73
CA GLY A 23 45.88 2.29 -16.00
C GLY A 23 45.15 1.81 -14.75
N ALA A 24 44.02 2.47 -14.47
CA ALA A 24 43.00 1.91 -13.58
C ALA A 24 42.36 0.68 -14.26
N PRO A 25 41.99 -0.37 -13.52
CA PRO A 25 41.22 -1.48 -14.06
C PRO A 25 39.87 -0.97 -14.58
N ASP A 26 39.43 -1.56 -15.69
CA ASP A 26 38.17 -1.26 -16.37
C ASP A 26 37.00 -1.21 -15.37
N GLY A 27 36.31 -0.07 -15.31
CA GLY A 27 35.28 0.24 -14.33
C GLY A 27 34.08 -0.71 -14.42
N MET A 28 33.40 -0.93 -13.29
CA MET A 28 32.12 -1.64 -13.23
C MET A 28 31.16 -1.10 -14.29
N ARG A 29 30.83 -1.92 -15.29
CA ARG A 29 29.77 -1.63 -16.25
C ARG A 29 28.42 -1.61 -15.51
N ARG A 30 27.44 -0.84 -16.00
CA ARG A 30 26.08 -0.66 -15.40
C ARG A 30 25.30 -1.94 -15.05
N ARG A 31 25.78 -3.13 -15.47
CA ARG A 31 25.14 -4.44 -15.31
C ARG A 31 25.88 -5.41 -14.38
N ARG A 32 27.03 -5.01 -13.82
CA ARG A 32 27.79 -5.83 -12.86
C ARG A 32 27.32 -5.54 -11.45
N PHE A 33 26.88 -6.57 -10.75
CA PHE A 33 26.37 -6.48 -9.38
C PHE A 33 27.18 -7.37 -8.44
N LEU A 34 27.40 -6.89 -7.22
CA LEU A 34 28.14 -7.57 -6.17
C LEU A 34 27.20 -8.36 -5.25
N GLY A 35 27.48 -9.62 -4.98
CA GLY A 35 26.82 -10.42 -3.94
C GLY A 35 27.73 -11.39 -3.21
N TYR A 36 27.19 -12.20 -2.28
CA TYR A 36 27.92 -13.19 -1.49
C TYR A 36 27.29 -14.56 -1.62
N LEU A 37 28.13 -15.57 -1.55
CA LEU A 37 27.74 -16.97 -1.44
C LEU A 37 27.84 -17.32 0.04
N ILE A 38 26.90 -18.03 0.66
CA ILE A 38 26.87 -18.36 2.09
C ILE A 38 27.13 -19.86 2.29
N ALA A 39 27.89 -20.23 3.33
CA ALA A 39 28.19 -21.62 3.66
C ALA A 39 27.00 -22.39 4.27
N ALA A 40 26.49 -23.40 3.57
CA ALA A 40 25.47 -24.34 4.05
C ALA A 40 25.57 -25.68 3.29
N PRO A 41 25.06 -26.81 3.84
CA PRO A 41 25.04 -28.12 3.16
C PRO A 41 24.15 -28.15 1.89
N THR A 42 23.41 -27.07 1.64
CA THR A 42 22.65 -26.75 0.41
C THR A 42 23.08 -25.34 -0.04
N LEU A 43 23.22 -25.09 -1.34
CA LEU A 43 23.72 -23.80 -1.87
C LEU A 43 22.82 -22.63 -1.45
N ALA A 44 23.37 -21.68 -0.69
CA ALA A 44 22.70 -20.45 -0.23
C ALA A 44 23.51 -19.22 -0.67
N VAL A 45 22.84 -18.15 -1.10
CA VAL A 45 23.46 -16.91 -1.64
C VAL A 45 22.78 -15.68 -1.02
N GLY A 46 23.54 -14.71 -0.50
CA GLY A 46 23.05 -13.40 0.00
C GLY A 46 24.01 -12.27 -0.40
N VAL A 47 23.55 -11.05 -0.67
CA VAL A 47 24.26 -10.04 -1.52
C VAL A 47 24.86 -8.86 -0.66
N LYS A 48 25.54 -7.83 -1.21
CA LYS A 48 25.72 -6.48 -0.60
C LYS A 48 26.00 -5.47 -1.71
N LEU A 49 25.33 -4.32 -1.70
CA LEU A 49 25.61 -3.22 -2.64
C LEU A 49 26.36 -2.09 -1.91
N THR A 50 27.49 -1.64 -2.46
CA THR A 50 28.19 -0.42 -2.04
C THR A 50 27.67 0.77 -2.83
N ALA A 51 27.35 1.85 -2.12
CA ALA A 51 26.84 3.09 -2.68
C ALA A 51 27.99 3.93 -3.27
N ASP A 52 27.85 4.34 -4.53
CA ASP A 52 28.48 5.55 -5.03
C ASP A 52 27.37 6.60 -5.20
N SER A 53 27.48 7.70 -4.46
CA SER A 53 26.60 8.87 -4.57
C SER A 53 27.44 10.06 -5.03
N VAL A 54 27.19 10.54 -6.25
CA VAL A 54 27.54 11.90 -6.66
C VAL A 54 26.41 12.42 -7.53
N LEU A 55 25.65 13.37 -7.01
CA LEU A 55 24.79 14.25 -7.80
C LEU A 55 25.44 15.63 -7.74
N GLU A 56 26.00 16.08 -8.87
CA GLU A 56 26.39 17.47 -9.06
C GLU A 56 25.13 18.25 -9.47
N ALA A 57 24.86 19.34 -8.74
CA ALA A 57 23.75 20.23 -9.03
C ALA A 57 24.11 21.16 -10.19
N GLU A 58 23.45 20.99 -11.32
CA GLU A 58 23.36 22.03 -12.35
C GLU A 58 22.07 22.83 -12.16
N ALA A 59 22.18 24.16 -12.31
CA ALA A 59 21.07 25.09 -12.18
C ALA A 59 20.14 25.00 -13.41
N LEU A 60 18.84 24.87 -13.17
CA LEU A 60 17.77 24.84 -14.19
C LEU A 60 16.81 26.04 -14.03
N PRO A 61 16.29 26.63 -15.13
CA PRO A 61 15.24 27.65 -15.09
C PRO A 61 13.82 27.06 -15.30
N SER A 62 12.85 27.48 -14.46
CA SER A 62 11.36 27.35 -14.50
C SER A 62 10.67 25.96 -14.64
N PRO A 63 9.46 25.78 -14.04
CA PRO A 63 9.18 25.91 -12.60
C PRO A 63 9.87 24.77 -11.82
N THR A 64 9.91 24.84 -10.50
CA THR A 64 10.57 23.80 -9.70
C THR A 64 9.77 22.49 -9.80
N PRO A 65 10.38 21.36 -10.21
CA PRO A 65 9.67 20.09 -10.31
C PRO A 65 9.06 19.70 -8.96
N GLU A 66 7.94 18.99 -8.99
CA GLU A 66 7.30 18.51 -7.77
C GLU A 66 8.22 17.52 -7.04
N VAL A 67 8.04 17.43 -5.73
CA VAL A 67 8.83 16.54 -4.88
C VAL A 67 8.80 15.10 -5.39
N SER A 68 7.61 14.57 -5.63
CA SER A 68 7.38 13.18 -6.06
C SER A 68 7.93 12.88 -7.46
N GLU A 69 8.10 13.88 -8.32
CA GLU A 69 8.71 13.69 -9.65
C GLU A 69 10.21 13.37 -9.52
N VAL A 70 10.87 14.02 -8.56
CA VAL A 70 12.31 13.84 -8.30
C VAL A 70 12.56 12.67 -7.35
N TYR A 71 11.77 12.57 -6.28
CA TYR A 71 11.92 11.59 -5.22
C TYR A 71 10.55 11.25 -4.61
N ASP A 72 10.04 10.06 -4.89
CA ASP A 72 8.73 9.61 -4.37
C ASP A 72 8.87 8.68 -3.15
N LEU A 73 7.73 8.26 -2.59
CA LEU A 73 7.70 7.36 -1.45
C LEU A 73 8.38 6.01 -1.74
N SER A 74 8.36 5.55 -3.00
CA SER A 74 9.02 4.30 -3.39
C SER A 74 10.55 4.44 -3.38
N ASP A 75 11.09 5.63 -3.69
CA ASP A 75 12.52 5.92 -3.55
C ASP A 75 12.94 5.92 -2.07
N LEU A 76 12.13 6.54 -1.20
CA LEU A 76 12.34 6.52 0.26
C LEU A 76 12.40 5.08 0.79
N LEU A 77 11.43 4.26 0.39
CA LEU A 77 11.36 2.85 0.77
C LEU A 77 12.55 2.08 0.23
N LEU A 78 12.90 2.26 -1.05
CA LEU A 78 14.03 1.60 -1.67
C LEU A 78 15.34 1.96 -0.94
N ASP A 79 15.61 3.24 -0.70
CA ASP A 79 16.82 3.70 -0.02
C ASP A 79 16.95 3.16 1.39
N SER A 80 15.83 3.07 2.12
CA SER A 80 15.79 2.56 3.48
C SER A 80 16.04 1.05 3.55
N THR A 81 15.68 0.31 2.50
CA THR A 81 15.88 -1.14 2.40
C THR A 81 17.28 -1.51 1.90
N ARG A 82 17.98 -0.63 1.15
CA ARG A 82 19.31 -0.91 0.55
C ARG A 82 20.34 -1.54 1.50
N PRO A 83 20.51 -1.10 2.76
CA PRO A 83 21.53 -1.66 3.65
C PRO A 83 21.37 -3.17 3.90
N THR A 84 20.13 -3.66 3.89
CA THR A 84 19.76 -5.06 4.18
C THR A 84 19.05 -5.74 3.01
N ALA A 85 18.95 -5.08 1.84
CA ALA A 85 18.33 -5.56 0.60
C ALA A 85 18.79 -6.96 0.20
N ASN A 86 19.97 -7.29 0.66
CA ASN A 86 20.74 -8.40 0.23
C ASN A 86 20.74 -9.60 1.19
N LEU A 87 20.15 -9.45 2.37
CA LEU A 87 20.00 -10.52 3.36
C LEU A 87 18.86 -11.49 2.99
N ILE A 88 18.72 -11.77 1.69
CA ILE A 88 17.83 -12.76 1.11
C ILE A 88 18.61 -14.04 0.79
N THR A 89 17.91 -15.17 0.65
CA THR A 89 18.56 -16.44 0.33
C THR A 89 17.69 -17.26 -0.59
N ILE A 90 18.26 -17.65 -1.74
CA ILE A 90 17.68 -18.64 -2.65
C ILE A 90 18.41 -19.96 -2.43
N VAL A 91 17.66 -21.05 -2.39
CA VAL A 91 18.17 -22.41 -2.18
C VAL A 91 17.92 -23.24 -3.42
N VAL A 92 18.97 -23.83 -3.99
CA VAL A 92 18.83 -24.88 -5.02
C VAL A 92 18.78 -26.22 -4.30
N ASN A 93 17.64 -26.90 -4.38
CA ASN A 93 17.37 -28.16 -3.71
C ASN A 93 18.11 -29.32 -4.39
N SER A 94 18.28 -30.43 -3.68
CA SER A 94 18.96 -31.63 -4.19
C SER A 94 18.24 -32.29 -5.36
N ASP A 95 16.95 -32.02 -5.57
CA ASP A 95 16.16 -32.48 -6.70
C ASP A 95 16.21 -31.52 -7.91
N GLY A 96 16.96 -30.41 -7.80
CA GLY A 96 17.11 -29.39 -8.84
C GLY A 96 16.04 -28.29 -8.83
N THR A 97 15.02 -28.38 -7.97
CA THR A 97 14.05 -27.30 -7.75
C THR A 97 14.68 -26.16 -6.95
N VAL A 98 13.98 -25.02 -6.87
CA VAL A 98 14.46 -23.82 -6.19
C VAL A 98 13.45 -23.35 -5.14
N SER A 99 13.94 -22.99 -3.96
CA SER A 99 13.12 -22.46 -2.87
C SER A 99 13.57 -21.05 -2.48
N PHE A 100 12.61 -20.19 -2.16
CA PHE A 100 12.85 -18.83 -1.68
C PHE A 100 11.85 -18.46 -0.59
N THR A 101 12.35 -17.92 0.53
CA THR A 101 11.50 -17.38 1.58
C THR A 101 11.49 -15.85 1.48
N ILE A 102 10.40 -15.28 0.97
CA ILE A 102 10.29 -13.86 0.70
C ILE A 102 9.99 -13.06 1.99
N PRO A 103 10.72 -11.97 2.27
CA PRO A 103 10.45 -11.10 3.42
C PRO A 103 9.30 -10.11 3.14
N ARG A 104 8.15 -10.61 2.69
CA ARG A 104 6.95 -9.81 2.36
C ARG A 104 5.70 -10.54 2.87
N ALA A 105 4.60 -9.82 3.04
CA ALA A 105 3.29 -10.42 3.31
C ALA A 105 2.57 -10.72 1.98
N GLU A 106 1.83 -11.83 1.91
CA GLU A 106 0.96 -12.16 0.77
C GLU A 106 -0.50 -12.12 1.21
N SER A 107 -1.25 -11.13 0.73
CA SER A 107 -2.64 -10.86 1.10
C SER A 107 -3.62 -10.95 -0.08
N GLY A 108 -3.20 -11.55 -1.20
CA GLY A 108 -4.00 -11.66 -2.41
C GLY A 108 -3.41 -10.95 -3.64
N GLN A 109 -2.26 -10.28 -3.53
CA GLN A 109 -1.66 -9.54 -4.64
C GLN A 109 -0.76 -10.38 -5.56
N GLY A 110 -0.36 -11.59 -5.16
CA GLY A 110 0.45 -12.50 -5.99
C GLY A 110 1.96 -12.24 -5.98
N ILE A 111 2.50 -11.68 -4.88
CA ILE A 111 3.94 -11.36 -4.79
C ILE A 111 4.81 -12.62 -4.80
N THR A 112 4.30 -13.75 -4.29
CA THR A 112 4.98 -15.05 -4.33
C THR A 112 5.21 -15.52 -5.76
N THR A 113 4.19 -15.37 -6.62
CA THR A 113 4.28 -15.68 -8.05
C THR A 113 5.27 -14.76 -8.76
N THR A 114 5.24 -13.44 -8.48
CA THR A 114 6.20 -12.49 -9.04
C THR A 114 7.64 -12.85 -8.67
N ALA A 115 7.91 -13.19 -7.40
CA ALA A 115 9.25 -13.61 -6.99
C ALA A 115 9.69 -14.91 -7.66
N ALA A 116 8.77 -15.89 -7.81
CA ALA A 116 9.04 -17.12 -8.53
C ALA A 116 9.45 -16.85 -10.00
N MET A 117 8.79 -15.91 -10.67
CA MET A 117 9.12 -15.50 -12.04
C MET A 117 10.51 -14.87 -12.15
N LEU A 118 10.90 -14.01 -11.20
CA LEU A 118 12.24 -13.40 -11.20
C LEU A 118 13.35 -14.45 -11.08
N ILE A 119 13.13 -15.45 -10.23
CA ILE A 119 14.07 -16.56 -10.02
C ILE A 119 14.12 -17.45 -11.25
N ALA A 120 12.95 -17.83 -11.77
CA ALA A 120 12.80 -18.69 -12.94
C ALA A 120 13.46 -18.09 -14.19
N GLU A 121 13.24 -16.79 -14.43
CA GLU A 121 13.87 -16.04 -15.53
C GLU A 121 15.39 -16.10 -15.43
N GLU A 122 15.95 -15.75 -14.27
CA GLU A 122 17.40 -15.77 -14.13
C GLU A 122 17.95 -17.18 -14.22
N MET A 123 17.33 -18.20 -13.64
CA MET A 123 17.89 -19.55 -13.58
C MET A 123 17.63 -20.41 -14.82
N ASP A 124 16.86 -19.93 -15.81
CA ASP A 124 16.38 -20.71 -16.96
C ASP A 124 15.63 -21.99 -16.55
N ILE A 125 14.69 -21.86 -15.62
CA ILE A 125 13.86 -22.97 -15.14
C ILE A 125 12.38 -22.66 -15.30
N PRO A 126 11.50 -23.67 -15.39
CA PRO A 126 10.07 -23.46 -15.29
C PRO A 126 9.69 -22.73 -13.99
N VAL A 127 8.69 -21.83 -14.04
CA VAL A 127 8.16 -21.17 -12.83
C VAL A 127 7.63 -22.21 -11.83
N SER A 128 7.11 -23.34 -12.31
CA SER A 128 6.63 -24.46 -11.48
C SER A 128 7.72 -25.12 -10.63
N ASP A 129 8.99 -24.93 -10.99
CA ASP A 129 10.12 -25.52 -10.28
C ASP A 129 10.65 -24.58 -9.18
N VAL A 130 9.97 -23.44 -8.95
CA VAL A 130 10.28 -22.47 -7.90
C VAL A 130 9.16 -22.45 -6.85
N THR A 131 9.50 -22.74 -5.60
CA THR A 131 8.61 -22.60 -4.44
C THR A 131 8.93 -21.33 -3.67
N VAL A 132 7.92 -20.51 -3.38
CA VAL A 132 8.08 -19.27 -2.62
C VAL A 132 7.19 -19.25 -1.38
N ASP A 133 7.82 -19.22 -0.21
CA ASP A 133 7.17 -19.13 1.10
C ASP A 133 7.40 -17.75 1.75
N LEU A 134 6.64 -17.42 2.80
CA LEU A 134 6.76 -16.14 3.50
C LEU A 134 7.73 -16.26 4.69
N ALA A 135 8.56 -15.23 4.90
CA ALA A 135 9.48 -15.21 6.04
C ALA A 135 8.76 -14.79 7.32
N ASP A 136 9.04 -15.51 8.42
CA ASP A 136 8.80 -15.04 9.79
C ASP A 136 9.58 -13.74 10.06
N ALA A 137 9.26 -13.02 11.15
CA ALA A 137 9.99 -11.81 11.52
C ALA A 137 11.50 -12.06 11.65
N ARG A 138 12.27 -11.30 10.89
CA ARG A 138 13.74 -11.36 10.81
C ARG A 138 14.30 -9.98 11.16
N PRO A 139 14.52 -9.67 12.45
CA PRO A 139 14.89 -8.33 12.90
C PRO A 139 16.18 -7.79 12.25
N GLU A 140 17.08 -8.66 11.79
CA GLU A 140 18.27 -8.28 11.05
C GLU A 140 17.99 -7.64 9.68
N LEU A 141 16.77 -7.78 9.14
CA LEU A 141 16.36 -7.15 7.88
C LEU A 141 16.03 -5.67 8.04
N LEU A 142 15.89 -5.13 9.26
CA LEU A 142 15.51 -3.75 9.51
C LEU A 142 14.27 -3.35 8.69
N PHE A 143 14.37 -2.30 7.85
CA PHE A 143 13.28 -1.86 6.99
C PHE A 143 12.99 -2.80 5.81
N ASN A 144 13.77 -3.88 5.59
CA ASN A 144 13.62 -4.75 4.42
C ASN A 144 12.67 -5.94 4.62
N GLN A 145 11.82 -5.93 5.65
CA GLN A 145 10.70 -6.87 5.78
C GLN A 145 9.38 -6.11 6.00
N GLN A 146 8.85 -5.56 4.91
CA GLN A 146 7.59 -4.83 4.93
C GLN A 146 6.84 -4.91 3.61
N THR A 147 5.53 -4.72 3.62
CA THR A 147 4.67 -4.66 2.41
C THR A 147 3.81 -3.40 2.45
N GLN A 148 4.34 -2.27 1.96
CA GLN A 148 3.64 -0.97 1.89
C GLN A 148 4.18 -0.09 0.75
N GLY A 149 3.47 1.03 0.47
CA GLY A 149 3.87 2.07 -0.50
C GLY A 149 4.15 1.56 -1.90
N SER A 150 3.46 0.49 -2.30
CA SER A 150 3.63 -0.19 -3.61
C SER A 150 5.08 -0.59 -3.97
N ALA A 151 6.01 -0.67 -3.01
CA ALA A 151 7.45 -0.83 -3.26
C ALA A 151 7.96 -2.29 -3.22
N SER A 152 7.09 -3.28 -3.02
CA SER A 152 7.51 -4.67 -2.84
C SER A 152 8.25 -5.23 -4.06
N VAL A 153 7.72 -5.04 -5.26
CA VAL A 153 8.37 -5.50 -6.50
C VAL A 153 9.64 -4.69 -6.77
N ILE A 154 9.58 -3.36 -6.61
CA ILE A 154 10.71 -2.44 -6.81
C ILE A 154 11.92 -2.88 -5.96
N SER A 155 11.70 -3.12 -4.67
CA SER A 155 12.77 -3.45 -3.72
C SER A 155 13.36 -4.85 -3.88
N ILE A 156 12.57 -5.84 -4.32
CA ILE A 156 13.07 -7.22 -4.48
C ILE A 156 13.60 -7.51 -5.89
N TYR A 157 13.27 -6.69 -6.90
CA TYR A 157 13.57 -6.96 -8.30
C TYR A 157 15.06 -7.25 -8.55
N THR A 158 15.94 -6.30 -8.21
CA THR A 158 17.38 -6.49 -8.40
C THR A 158 17.97 -7.53 -7.45
N PRO A 159 17.74 -7.48 -6.12
CA PRO A 159 18.36 -8.43 -5.21
C PRO A 159 18.04 -9.90 -5.52
N VAL A 160 16.77 -10.23 -5.79
CA VAL A 160 16.34 -11.61 -6.11
C VAL A 160 17.02 -12.10 -7.39
N ARG A 161 17.07 -11.25 -8.42
CA ARG A 161 17.74 -11.60 -9.68
C ARG A 161 19.24 -11.81 -9.50
N VAL A 162 19.90 -10.99 -8.69
CA VAL A 162 21.34 -11.16 -8.38
C VAL A 162 21.59 -12.48 -7.65
N ALA A 163 20.77 -12.81 -6.64
CA ALA A 163 20.88 -14.08 -5.93
C ALA A 163 20.69 -15.29 -6.87
N ALA A 164 19.71 -15.21 -7.78
CA ALA A 164 19.43 -16.26 -8.76
C ALA A 164 20.54 -16.41 -9.81
N ALA A 165 21.08 -15.29 -10.33
CA ALA A 165 22.18 -15.30 -11.28
C ALA A 165 23.48 -15.86 -10.68
N LEU A 166 23.76 -15.58 -9.41
CA LEU A 166 24.89 -16.17 -8.68
C LEU A 166 24.71 -17.68 -8.48
N ALA A 167 23.50 -18.13 -8.13
CA ALA A 167 23.19 -19.56 -8.02
C ALA A 167 23.38 -20.28 -9.37
N ARG A 168 22.89 -19.69 -10.48
CA ARG A 168 23.11 -20.17 -11.85
C ARG A 168 24.60 -20.27 -12.17
N GLY A 169 25.39 -19.23 -11.88
CA GLY A 169 26.84 -19.23 -12.10
C GLY A 169 27.56 -20.39 -11.43
N ARG A 170 27.15 -20.75 -10.20
CA ARG A 170 27.73 -21.90 -9.48
C ARG A 170 27.40 -23.24 -10.09
N LEU A 171 26.20 -23.40 -10.61
CA LEU A 171 25.81 -24.61 -11.35
C LEU A 171 26.66 -24.75 -12.62
N LEU A 172 26.95 -23.63 -13.31
CA LEU A 172 27.84 -23.62 -14.47
C LEU A 172 29.29 -23.96 -14.10
N GLU A 173 29.83 -23.40 -13.00
CA GLU A 173 31.17 -23.74 -12.49
C GLU A 173 31.29 -25.24 -12.12
N ALA A 174 30.27 -25.78 -11.44
CA ALA A 174 30.23 -27.19 -11.08
C ALA A 174 30.16 -28.09 -12.33
N ALA A 175 29.31 -27.74 -13.30
CA ALA A 175 29.21 -28.47 -14.56
C ALA A 175 30.49 -28.39 -15.38
N ALA A 176 31.14 -27.23 -15.45
CA ALA A 176 32.42 -27.02 -16.13
C ALA A 176 33.50 -27.96 -15.57
N THR A 177 33.55 -28.09 -14.24
CA THR A 177 34.47 -29.02 -13.57
C THR A 177 34.20 -30.49 -13.94
N ILE A 178 32.93 -30.89 -13.99
CA ILE A 178 32.53 -32.28 -14.33
C ILE A 178 32.79 -32.58 -15.81
N LEU A 179 32.50 -31.62 -16.69
CA LEU A 179 32.62 -31.78 -18.14
C LEU A 179 34.04 -31.53 -18.67
N GLY A 180 34.92 -30.93 -17.86
CA GLY A 180 36.24 -30.49 -18.30
C GLY A 180 36.18 -29.36 -19.33
N ASP A 181 35.21 -28.46 -19.20
CA ASP A 181 34.96 -27.30 -20.08
C ASP A 181 35.14 -25.99 -19.29
N GLU A 182 34.98 -24.84 -19.93
CA GLU A 182 34.93 -23.53 -19.28
C GLU A 182 33.47 -23.10 -19.07
N ALA A 183 33.17 -22.47 -17.92
CA ALA A 183 31.80 -22.06 -17.58
C ALA A 183 31.19 -21.11 -18.63
N GLU A 184 32.01 -20.30 -19.31
CA GLU A 184 31.61 -19.39 -20.38
C GLU A 184 31.12 -20.11 -21.65
N ASN A 185 31.51 -21.38 -21.85
CA ASN A 185 31.05 -22.22 -22.96
C ASN A 185 29.76 -22.98 -22.63
N LEU A 186 29.27 -22.89 -21.40
CA LEU A 186 28.09 -23.60 -20.93
C LEU A 186 26.89 -22.65 -20.88
N ARG A 187 25.70 -23.20 -21.09
CA ARG A 187 24.44 -22.46 -20.99
C ARG A 187 23.41 -23.21 -20.16
N THR A 188 22.50 -22.49 -19.50
CA THR A 188 21.38 -23.07 -18.79
C THR A 188 20.12 -23.10 -19.65
N THR A 189 19.31 -24.15 -19.52
CA THR A 189 17.96 -24.21 -20.08
C THR A 189 17.15 -25.33 -19.41
N GLY A 190 15.91 -25.05 -19.05
CA GLY A 190 14.97 -26.02 -18.48
C GLY A 190 15.51 -26.78 -17.27
N GLY A 191 16.24 -26.11 -16.36
CA GLY A 191 16.82 -26.76 -15.17
C GLY A 191 18.02 -27.66 -15.47
N ARG A 192 18.72 -27.42 -16.58
CA ARG A 192 19.91 -28.17 -17.01
C ARG A 192 21.01 -27.24 -17.46
N VAL A 193 22.24 -27.68 -17.30
CA VAL A 193 23.41 -27.09 -17.96
C VAL A 193 23.70 -27.86 -19.24
N LEU A 194 23.90 -27.15 -20.35
CA LEU A 194 24.23 -27.68 -21.67
C LEU A 194 25.61 -27.21 -22.11
N SER A 195 26.42 -28.14 -22.64
CA SER A 195 27.68 -27.80 -23.31
C SER A 195 27.49 -27.56 -24.81
N THR A 196 28.47 -26.89 -25.42
CA THR A 196 28.55 -26.72 -26.89
C THR A 196 28.61 -28.06 -27.63
N ALA A 197 29.17 -29.09 -27.00
CA ALA A 197 29.24 -30.45 -27.53
C ALA A 197 27.91 -31.24 -27.40
N GLY A 198 26.85 -30.64 -26.85
CA GLY A 198 25.53 -31.25 -26.71
C GLY A 198 25.35 -32.16 -25.49
N SER A 199 26.33 -32.19 -24.56
CA SER A 199 26.15 -32.87 -23.27
C SER A 199 25.23 -32.05 -22.37
N SER A 200 24.44 -32.72 -21.53
CA SER A 200 23.53 -32.04 -20.59
C SER A 200 23.59 -32.65 -19.20
N ILE A 201 23.62 -31.80 -18.16
CA ILE A 201 23.58 -32.23 -16.76
C ILE A 201 22.42 -31.50 -16.06
N PRO A 202 21.48 -32.19 -15.39
CA PRO A 202 20.43 -31.53 -14.62
C PRO A 202 20.98 -30.82 -13.39
N PHE A 203 20.29 -29.77 -12.93
CA PHE A 203 20.67 -29.06 -11.71
C PHE A 203 20.73 -29.97 -10.48
N ALA A 204 19.86 -31.00 -10.40
CA ALA A 204 19.86 -31.99 -9.33
C ALA A 204 21.22 -32.68 -9.13
N GLU A 205 21.93 -32.99 -10.22
CA GLU A 205 23.25 -33.63 -10.17
C GLU A 205 24.37 -32.63 -9.83
N LEU A 206 24.11 -31.33 -9.96
CA LEU A 206 25.08 -30.26 -9.75
C LEU A 206 24.94 -29.60 -8.38
N ALA A 207 23.76 -29.60 -7.76
CA ALA A 207 23.45 -28.82 -6.56
C ALA A 207 24.45 -29.06 -5.41
N ALA A 208 24.78 -30.34 -5.14
CA ALA A 208 25.74 -30.70 -4.09
C ALA A 208 27.18 -30.27 -4.44
N ALA A 209 27.59 -30.35 -5.72
CA ALA A 209 28.91 -29.95 -6.16
C ALA A 209 29.06 -28.41 -6.24
N ALA A 210 27.97 -27.70 -6.50
CA ALA A 210 27.90 -26.25 -6.53
C ALA A 210 27.91 -25.62 -5.12
N ALA A 211 27.56 -26.39 -4.09
CA ALA A 211 27.59 -25.95 -2.70
C ALA A 211 29.03 -25.60 -2.26
N ASN A 212 29.18 -24.51 -1.49
CA ASN A 212 30.48 -24.08 -0.98
C ASN A 212 30.45 -23.97 0.54
N ALA A 213 31.52 -24.41 1.20
CA ALA A 213 31.68 -24.33 2.65
C ALA A 213 32.18 -22.96 3.15
N VAL A 214 32.44 -22.00 2.26
CA VAL A 214 33.02 -20.69 2.60
C VAL A 214 32.21 -19.57 1.96
N THR A 215 31.87 -18.58 2.77
CA THR A 215 31.21 -17.37 2.28
C THR A 215 32.18 -16.55 1.42
N ARG A 216 31.79 -16.20 0.19
CA ARG A 216 32.65 -15.44 -0.74
C ARG A 216 31.87 -14.37 -1.48
N GLU A 217 32.49 -13.20 -1.62
CA GLU A 217 32.02 -12.13 -2.49
C GLU A 217 32.20 -12.53 -3.97
N ALA A 218 31.20 -12.24 -4.79
CA ALA A 218 31.14 -12.61 -6.20
C ALA A 218 30.41 -11.51 -7.00
N VAL A 219 30.89 -11.25 -8.21
CA VAL A 219 30.25 -10.32 -9.16
C VAL A 219 29.48 -11.15 -10.18
N THR A 220 28.26 -10.72 -10.50
CA THR A 220 27.43 -11.34 -11.54
C THR A 220 26.86 -10.31 -12.51
N GLU A 221 26.47 -10.78 -13.68
CA GLU A 221 25.74 -10.02 -14.68
C GLU A 221 24.32 -10.57 -14.79
N LEU A 222 23.35 -9.66 -14.76
CA LEU A 222 21.93 -10.01 -14.91
C LEU A 222 21.55 -10.09 -16.38
N LYS A 223 20.58 -10.95 -16.70
CA LYS A 223 20.03 -11.01 -18.06
C LYS A 223 19.46 -9.65 -18.49
N PRO A 224 19.72 -9.16 -19.70
CA PRO A 224 19.07 -7.96 -20.18
C PRO A 224 17.59 -8.25 -20.53
N VAL A 225 16.76 -7.20 -20.60
CA VAL A 225 15.29 -7.34 -20.79
C VAL A 225 14.93 -8.01 -22.12
N ASP A 226 15.73 -7.81 -23.15
CA ASP A 226 15.56 -8.42 -24.47
C ASP A 226 15.84 -9.93 -24.50
N GLU A 227 16.44 -10.48 -23.45
CA GLU A 227 16.62 -11.92 -23.25
C GLU A 227 15.53 -12.55 -22.37
N PHE A 228 14.58 -11.76 -21.85
CA PHE A 228 13.53 -12.30 -20.97
C PHE A 228 12.56 -13.22 -21.71
N SER A 229 12.19 -14.32 -21.05
CA SER A 229 11.30 -15.35 -21.56
C SER A 229 10.12 -15.68 -20.62
N VAL A 230 10.21 -15.28 -19.35
CA VAL A 230 9.24 -15.48 -18.28
C VAL A 230 8.70 -14.13 -17.79
N ILE A 231 9.57 -13.16 -17.46
CA ILE A 231 9.17 -11.81 -17.07
C ILE A 231 8.43 -11.14 -18.23
N GLY A 232 7.32 -10.48 -17.95
CA GLY A 232 6.45 -9.89 -18.96
C GLY A 232 5.45 -10.86 -19.58
N THR A 233 5.45 -12.14 -19.18
CA THR A 233 4.43 -13.12 -19.58
C THR A 233 3.35 -13.29 -18.52
N GLU A 234 2.14 -13.67 -18.93
CA GLU A 234 1.06 -13.94 -18.00
C GLU A 234 1.29 -15.24 -17.23
N GLN A 235 1.33 -15.14 -15.89
CA GLN A 235 1.42 -16.31 -15.01
C GLN A 235 0.25 -16.31 -14.02
N ARG A 236 -0.41 -17.46 -13.90
CA ARG A 236 -1.43 -17.68 -12.86
C ARG A 236 -0.74 -17.76 -11.50
N ARG A 237 -1.46 -17.38 -10.45
CA ARG A 237 -0.90 -17.47 -9.09
C ARG A 237 -0.64 -18.92 -8.69
N ASP A 238 0.44 -19.12 -7.95
CA ASP A 238 0.84 -20.39 -7.36
C ASP A 238 -0.23 -20.98 -6.43
N ASP A 239 -1.02 -20.11 -5.79
CA ASP A 239 -2.01 -20.50 -4.78
C ASP A 239 -3.46 -20.57 -5.30
N VAL A 240 -3.71 -20.42 -6.61
CA VAL A 240 -5.09 -20.45 -7.17
C VAL A 240 -5.83 -21.74 -6.83
N VAL A 241 -5.22 -22.90 -7.09
CA VAL A 241 -5.85 -24.20 -6.85
C VAL A 241 -6.17 -24.37 -5.37
N ALA A 242 -5.24 -23.99 -4.50
CA ALA A 242 -5.45 -24.06 -3.06
C ALA A 242 -6.59 -23.12 -2.62
N ALA A 243 -6.68 -21.91 -3.17
CA ALA A 243 -7.72 -20.95 -2.84
C ALA A 243 -9.11 -21.44 -3.26
N VAL A 244 -9.30 -21.88 -4.51
CA VAL A 244 -10.62 -22.29 -5.03
C VAL A 244 -11.10 -23.64 -4.48
N THR A 245 -10.21 -24.46 -3.93
CA THR A 245 -10.56 -25.75 -3.31
C THR A 245 -10.64 -25.68 -1.78
N GLY A 246 -10.47 -24.50 -1.17
CA GLY A 246 -10.49 -24.33 0.29
C GLY A 246 -9.29 -24.97 1.01
N ARG A 247 -8.19 -25.25 0.30
CA ARG A 247 -6.95 -25.80 0.86
C ARG A 247 -5.93 -24.73 1.26
N LYS A 248 -6.08 -23.50 0.75
CA LYS A 248 -5.23 -22.37 1.16
C LYS A 248 -5.47 -22.09 2.64
N LYS A 249 -4.39 -22.04 3.41
CA LYS A 249 -4.42 -21.82 4.85
C LYS A 249 -4.18 -20.34 5.17
N TYR A 250 -5.08 -19.79 5.97
CA TYR A 250 -4.96 -18.49 6.62
C TYR A 250 -4.68 -18.69 8.12
N THR A 251 -4.48 -17.60 8.86
CA THR A 251 -4.14 -17.62 10.29
C THR A 251 -5.10 -18.49 11.10
N MET A 252 -6.41 -18.37 10.84
CA MET A 252 -7.45 -19.11 11.56
C MET A 252 -7.49 -20.61 11.27
N ASP A 253 -6.86 -21.03 10.17
CA ASP A 253 -6.80 -22.43 9.74
C ASP A 253 -5.57 -23.17 10.30
N LEU A 254 -4.66 -22.47 10.98
CA LEU A 254 -3.43 -23.03 11.52
C LEU A 254 -3.70 -23.93 12.73
N GLU A 255 -3.04 -25.07 12.77
CA GLU A 255 -3.13 -26.04 13.85
C GLU A 255 -2.10 -25.71 14.94
N VAL A 256 -2.45 -24.78 15.84
CA VAL A 256 -1.66 -24.47 17.04
C VAL A 256 -2.28 -25.21 18.24
N PRO A 257 -1.53 -26.11 18.92
CA PRO A 257 -2.03 -26.88 20.06
C PRO A 257 -2.64 -25.98 21.14
N ASP A 258 -3.79 -26.39 21.68
CA ASP A 258 -4.51 -25.71 22.75
C ASP A 258 -4.97 -24.26 22.49
N ALA A 259 -4.75 -23.71 21.29
CA ALA A 259 -5.25 -22.39 20.89
C ALA A 259 -6.76 -22.44 20.67
N LEU A 260 -7.52 -21.91 21.63
CA LEU A 260 -8.99 -21.89 21.57
C LEU A 260 -9.53 -20.55 21.04
N PRO A 261 -10.70 -20.58 20.37
CA PRO A 261 -11.44 -19.38 19.98
C PRO A 261 -11.48 -18.32 21.08
N THR A 262 -11.16 -17.09 20.71
CA THR A 262 -11.08 -15.95 21.61
C THR A 262 -11.64 -14.71 20.91
N MET A 263 -12.48 -13.94 21.60
CA MET A 263 -13.03 -12.66 21.11
C MET A 263 -13.03 -11.63 22.24
N ILE A 264 -13.19 -10.35 21.88
CA ILE A 264 -13.14 -9.24 22.83
C ILE A 264 -14.48 -8.50 22.80
N ALA A 265 -15.06 -8.27 23.97
CA ALA A 265 -16.10 -7.28 24.19
C ALA A 265 -15.43 -5.91 24.30
N ARG A 266 -15.68 -5.02 23.33
CA ARG A 266 -15.06 -3.69 23.25
C ARG A 266 -15.99 -2.60 23.76
N PRO A 267 -15.44 -1.49 24.27
CA PRO A 267 -16.24 -0.31 24.58
C PRO A 267 -16.94 0.20 23.31
N PRO A 268 -18.19 0.72 23.43
CA PRO A 268 -18.88 1.37 22.32
C PRO A 268 -18.08 2.50 21.68
N THR A 269 -17.50 3.36 22.53
CA THR A 269 -16.79 4.57 22.13
C THR A 269 -15.29 4.31 21.97
N ILE A 270 -14.68 5.03 21.02
CA ILE A 270 -13.26 4.86 20.70
C ILE A 270 -12.40 5.13 21.93
N LYS A 271 -11.54 4.15 22.27
CA LYS A 271 -10.64 4.17 23.45
C LYS A 271 -11.37 4.32 24.80
N GLY A 272 -12.60 3.79 24.91
CA GLY A 272 -13.28 3.66 26.20
C GLY A 272 -12.59 2.67 27.15
N THR A 273 -13.09 2.59 28.38
CA THR A 273 -12.54 1.74 29.45
C THR A 273 -13.62 0.89 30.09
N VAL A 274 -13.22 -0.24 30.67
CA VAL A 274 -14.06 -1.04 31.57
C VAL A 274 -14.05 -0.37 32.95
N GLU A 275 -15.21 0.02 33.46
CA GLU A 275 -15.36 0.46 34.86
C GLU A 275 -15.68 -0.72 35.79
N SER A 276 -16.63 -1.57 35.37
CA SER A 276 -16.97 -2.80 36.09
C SER A 276 -17.62 -3.84 35.18
N VAL A 277 -17.45 -5.12 35.53
CA VAL A 277 -18.19 -6.25 34.95
C VAL A 277 -19.13 -6.80 36.03
N ASN A 278 -20.43 -6.57 35.86
CA ASN A 278 -21.43 -6.77 36.92
C ASN A 278 -21.85 -8.23 37.09
N ASN A 279 -21.65 -9.07 36.07
CA ASN A 279 -22.07 -10.47 36.04
C ASN A 279 -20.94 -11.46 35.66
N LEU A 280 -19.69 -11.14 36.01
CA LEU A 280 -18.52 -11.92 35.61
C LEU A 280 -18.60 -13.42 35.93
N ASP A 281 -19.12 -13.79 37.11
CA ASP A 281 -19.25 -15.19 37.52
C ASP A 281 -20.31 -15.97 36.71
N GLU A 282 -21.36 -15.29 36.27
CA GLU A 282 -22.38 -15.86 35.39
C GLU A 282 -21.77 -16.20 34.04
N VAL A 283 -21.06 -15.24 33.42
CA VAL A 283 -20.43 -15.44 32.11
C VAL A 283 -19.34 -16.51 32.17
N ARG A 284 -18.54 -16.55 33.23
CA ARG A 284 -17.55 -17.63 33.46
C ARG A 284 -18.19 -19.01 33.58
N SER A 285 -19.45 -19.09 33.99
CA SER A 285 -20.19 -20.34 34.15
C SER A 285 -20.92 -20.77 32.87
N MET A 286 -20.89 -19.96 31.79
CA MET A 286 -21.56 -20.29 30.54
C MET A 286 -20.94 -21.51 29.85
N PRO A 287 -21.74 -22.32 29.14
CA PRO A 287 -21.25 -23.53 28.47
C PRO A 287 -20.09 -23.26 27.50
N GLY A 288 -18.95 -23.89 27.76
CA GLY A 288 -17.78 -23.85 26.87
C GLY A 288 -16.88 -22.62 27.03
N VAL A 289 -17.28 -21.62 27.82
CA VAL A 289 -16.38 -20.55 28.27
C VAL A 289 -15.31 -21.16 29.16
N THR A 290 -14.05 -20.83 28.90
CA THR A 290 -12.92 -21.32 29.69
C THR A 290 -12.30 -20.21 30.52
N ASP A 291 -12.25 -18.99 30.00
CA ASP A 291 -11.56 -17.87 30.62
C ASP A 291 -12.25 -16.55 30.23
N VAL A 292 -12.34 -15.63 31.19
CA VAL A 292 -12.84 -14.25 31.00
C VAL A 292 -11.92 -13.31 31.77
N VAL A 293 -11.26 -12.40 31.06
CA VAL A 293 -10.22 -11.50 31.58
C VAL A 293 -10.40 -10.08 31.04
N GLU A 294 -10.14 -9.09 31.88
CA GLU A 294 -9.99 -7.71 31.41
C GLU A 294 -8.57 -7.52 30.87
N ILE A 295 -8.43 -6.79 29.76
CA ILE A 295 -7.14 -6.45 29.16
C ILE A 295 -7.06 -4.96 28.86
N SER A 296 -5.84 -4.40 28.88
CA SER A 296 -5.59 -3.11 28.21
C SER A 296 -5.61 -3.31 26.69
N THR A 297 -6.21 -2.35 25.98
CA THR A 297 -6.22 -2.27 24.52
C THR A 297 -5.39 -1.12 23.98
N ASP A 298 -4.53 -0.53 24.82
CA ASP A 298 -3.69 0.61 24.41
C ASP A 298 -2.66 0.19 23.36
N ALA A 299 -2.43 1.02 22.34
CA ALA A 299 -1.46 0.67 21.30
C ALA A 299 -0.02 0.62 21.84
N GLU A 300 0.37 1.51 22.76
CA GLU A 300 1.72 1.56 23.34
C GLU A 300 1.72 1.83 24.86
N PRO A 301 2.59 1.16 25.65
CA PRO A 301 2.75 1.46 27.07
C PRO A 301 3.24 2.90 27.29
N GLY A 302 2.53 3.68 28.09
CA GLY A 302 3.01 4.99 28.57
C GLY A 302 2.68 6.21 27.70
N ARG A 303 1.96 6.06 26.58
CA ARG A 303 1.51 7.19 25.73
C ARG A 303 0.13 7.77 26.11
N GLY A 304 -0.20 7.80 27.40
CA GLY A 304 -1.26 8.67 27.93
C GLY A 304 -2.72 8.33 27.63
N THR A 305 -3.02 7.28 26.87
CA THR A 305 -4.38 6.71 26.79
C THR A 305 -4.45 5.42 27.60
N THR A 306 -5.52 5.24 28.35
CA THR A 306 -5.87 4.00 29.05
C THR A 306 -7.19 3.53 28.48
N SER A 307 -7.16 2.49 27.65
CA SER A 307 -8.33 1.82 27.08
C SER A 307 -8.31 0.37 27.54
N SER A 308 -9.48 -0.16 27.87
CA SER A 308 -9.60 -1.55 28.31
C SER A 308 -10.85 -2.21 27.76
N ALA A 309 -10.80 -3.54 27.69
CA ALA A 309 -11.84 -4.38 27.13
C ALA A 309 -11.87 -5.73 27.86
N VAL A 310 -12.92 -6.53 27.64
CA VAL A 310 -13.04 -7.86 28.26
C VAL A 310 -12.91 -8.94 27.20
N ALA A 311 -11.90 -9.80 27.33
CA ALA A 311 -11.69 -10.93 26.44
C ALA A 311 -12.37 -12.19 26.98
N VAL A 312 -12.93 -12.98 26.06
CA VAL A 312 -13.54 -14.28 26.34
C VAL A 312 -12.86 -15.34 25.48
N ARG A 313 -12.40 -16.41 26.12
CA ARG A 313 -11.91 -17.63 25.48
C ARG A 313 -12.91 -18.76 25.70
N ALA A 314 -13.30 -19.45 24.62
CA ALA A 314 -14.28 -20.53 24.67
C ALA A 314 -13.98 -21.65 23.67
N ARG A 315 -14.74 -22.75 23.70
CA ARG A 315 -14.51 -23.90 22.80
C ARG A 315 -14.90 -23.62 21.34
N THR A 316 -15.79 -22.67 21.09
CA THR A 316 -16.20 -22.25 19.74
C THR A 316 -16.33 -20.73 19.67
N PHE A 317 -16.19 -20.14 18.47
CA PHE A 317 -16.46 -18.71 18.29
C PHE A 317 -17.92 -18.34 18.58
N GLY A 318 -18.87 -19.23 18.31
CA GLY A 318 -20.27 -19.00 18.69
C GLY A 318 -20.45 -18.84 20.20
N GLN A 319 -19.75 -19.66 21.00
CA GLN A 319 -19.74 -19.51 22.46
C GLN A 319 -19.04 -18.23 22.92
N CYS A 320 -18.00 -17.78 22.21
CA CYS A 320 -17.40 -16.47 22.48
C CYS A 320 -18.41 -15.34 22.22
N ILE A 321 -19.15 -15.37 21.10
CA ILE A 321 -20.17 -14.36 20.77
C ILE A 321 -21.27 -14.34 21.83
N ASP A 322 -21.80 -15.52 22.21
CA ASP A 322 -22.85 -15.62 23.22
C ASP A 322 -22.38 -15.05 24.57
N ALA A 323 -21.15 -15.37 24.97
CA ALA A 323 -20.58 -14.88 26.23
C ALA A 323 -20.24 -13.39 26.19
N VAL A 324 -19.70 -12.88 25.09
CA VAL A 324 -19.49 -11.43 24.89
C VAL A 324 -20.83 -10.69 24.97
N ASN A 325 -21.89 -11.24 24.39
CA ASN A 325 -23.21 -10.64 24.44
C ASN A 325 -23.90 -10.73 25.80
N ALA A 326 -23.50 -11.68 26.64
CA ALA A 326 -24.00 -11.82 28.00
C ALA A 326 -23.29 -10.91 29.00
N LEU A 327 -22.13 -10.34 28.68
CA LEU A 327 -21.38 -9.46 29.59
C LEU A 327 -22.16 -8.17 29.89
N ASP A 328 -22.48 -7.97 31.16
CA ASP A 328 -23.01 -6.71 31.70
C ASP A 328 -21.83 -5.84 32.16
N ILE A 329 -21.38 -4.96 31.26
CA ILE A 329 -20.22 -4.09 31.46
C ILE A 329 -20.68 -2.65 31.63
N THR A 330 -20.22 -2.01 32.70
CA THR A 330 -20.28 -0.55 32.82
C THR A 330 -19.04 0.03 32.15
N TRP A 331 -19.26 0.83 31.10
CA TRP A 331 -18.20 1.41 30.29
C TRP A 331 -17.90 2.85 30.72
N GLY A 332 -16.61 3.16 30.81
CA GLY A 332 -16.10 4.53 30.92
C GLY A 332 -15.99 5.19 29.54
N ARG A 333 -15.94 6.52 29.57
CA ARG A 333 -15.92 7.37 28.37
C ARG A 333 -14.68 7.14 27.51
N GLY A 334 -14.85 7.23 26.19
CA GLY A 334 -13.76 7.27 25.22
C GLY A 334 -13.26 8.68 24.91
N ASN A 335 -12.30 8.77 23.99
CA ASN A 335 -11.64 10.03 23.64
C ASN A 335 -12.53 11.02 22.86
N VAL A 336 -13.56 10.51 22.19
CA VAL A 336 -14.40 11.28 21.25
C VAL A 336 -15.89 11.17 21.57
N ASP A 337 -16.22 10.88 22.83
CA ASP A 337 -17.61 10.85 23.29
C ASP A 337 -18.35 12.16 22.96
N GLY A 338 -19.52 12.03 22.33
CA GLY A 338 -20.35 13.17 21.93
C GLY A 338 -19.92 13.86 20.64
N GLU A 339 -18.82 13.42 20.01
CA GLU A 339 -18.44 13.89 18.67
C GLU A 339 -19.31 13.25 17.59
N SER A 340 -19.41 13.94 16.46
CA SER A 340 -20.16 13.50 15.28
C SER A 340 -19.43 13.97 14.02
N ASP A 341 -19.81 13.45 12.86
CA ASP A 341 -19.27 13.93 11.58
C ASP A 341 -19.40 15.46 11.45
N ALA A 342 -20.53 16.02 11.90
CA ALA A 342 -20.77 17.46 11.84
C ALA A 342 -19.82 18.27 12.75
N SER A 343 -19.52 17.79 13.96
CA SER A 343 -18.61 18.48 14.88
C SER A 343 -17.15 18.37 14.44
N ILE A 344 -16.75 17.23 13.85
CA ILE A 344 -15.41 17.06 13.28
C ILE A 344 -15.24 17.91 12.01
N LEU A 345 -16.23 17.94 11.12
CA LEU A 345 -16.19 18.78 9.93
C LEU A 345 -16.10 20.28 10.27
N ALA A 346 -16.80 20.74 11.31
CA ALA A 346 -16.67 22.11 11.79
C ALA A 346 -15.23 22.41 12.25
N GLN A 347 -14.63 21.51 13.05
CA GLN A 347 -13.24 21.64 13.52
C GLN A 347 -12.23 21.64 12.36
N LEU A 348 -12.43 20.79 11.34
CA LEU A 348 -11.60 20.79 10.12
C LEU A 348 -11.70 22.12 9.36
N ARG A 349 -12.89 22.72 9.28
CA ARG A 349 -13.10 23.99 8.58
C ARG A 349 -12.51 25.18 9.33
N GLU A 350 -12.55 25.16 10.65
CA GLU A 350 -12.01 26.19 11.54
C GLU A 350 -10.49 26.09 11.73
N ALA A 351 -9.88 24.95 11.36
CA ALA A 351 -8.45 24.73 11.48
C ALA A 351 -7.66 25.83 10.74
N PRO A 352 -6.73 26.52 11.43
CA PRO A 352 -5.92 27.53 10.79
C PRO A 352 -5.04 26.88 9.71
N ALA A 353 -4.77 27.63 8.64
CA ALA A 353 -3.72 27.24 7.70
C ALA A 353 -2.39 27.11 8.48
N PRO A 354 -1.57 26.06 8.21
CA PRO A 354 -0.30 25.87 8.91
C PRO A 354 0.56 27.12 8.86
N ALA A 355 1.15 27.51 10.00
CA ALA A 355 2.04 28.67 10.09
C ALA A 355 3.31 28.56 9.21
N ASN A 356 3.63 27.34 8.76
CA ASN A 356 4.82 27.01 7.96
C ASN A 356 4.51 26.81 6.47
N LEU A 357 3.23 26.87 6.07
CA LEU A 357 2.87 26.98 4.66
C LEU A 357 2.73 28.47 4.33
N PRO A 358 3.21 28.95 3.16
CA PRO A 358 2.95 30.32 2.75
C PRO A 358 1.45 30.60 2.85
N SER A 359 1.08 31.58 3.67
CA SER A 359 -0.30 32.05 3.74
C SER A 359 -0.70 32.55 2.35
N PRO A 360 -1.86 32.16 1.81
CA PRO A 360 -2.38 32.82 0.62
C PRO A 360 -2.70 34.25 1.06
N THR A 361 -1.91 35.23 0.64
CA THR A 361 -2.43 36.59 0.69
C THR A 361 -3.62 36.62 -0.27
N PRO A 362 -4.80 37.09 0.14
CA PRO A 362 -5.89 37.34 -0.79
C PRO A 362 -5.37 38.20 -1.95
N LEU A 363 -5.53 37.74 -3.20
CA LEU A 363 -5.10 38.46 -4.41
C LEU A 363 -5.76 39.86 -4.51
N ASP A 364 -6.84 40.05 -3.78
CA ASP A 364 -7.62 41.26 -3.62
C ASP A 364 -6.97 42.32 -2.70
N GLU A 365 -5.97 41.95 -1.88
CA GLU A 365 -5.25 42.90 -1.00
C GLU A 365 -3.77 43.13 -1.36
N VAL A 366 -3.22 42.44 -2.37
CA VAL A 366 -1.84 42.68 -2.82
C VAL A 366 -1.83 43.07 -4.29
N GLY A 367 -1.52 44.34 -4.54
CA GLY A 367 -1.09 44.77 -5.87
C GLY A 367 0.14 43.96 -6.31
N GLY A 368 -0.08 42.91 -7.10
CA GLY A 368 0.90 42.32 -8.01
C GLY A 368 2.12 41.62 -7.39
N GLN A 369 2.07 41.11 -6.16
CA GLN A 369 3.16 40.27 -5.62
C GLN A 369 2.63 39.02 -4.92
N LEU A 370 2.73 37.90 -5.65
CA LEU A 370 2.59 36.53 -5.13
C LEU A 370 3.74 36.23 -4.14
N PRO A 371 3.49 35.74 -2.91
CA PRO A 371 4.57 35.30 -2.05
C PRO A 371 5.06 33.90 -2.46
N LEU A 372 6.38 33.75 -2.42
CA LEU A 372 7.19 32.56 -2.72
C LEU A 372 7.40 32.20 -4.20
N VAL A 373 7.79 33.22 -4.96
CA VAL A 373 8.89 33.11 -5.92
C VAL A 373 9.90 34.20 -5.53
N THR A 374 11.12 33.84 -5.13
CA THR A 374 12.18 34.82 -4.76
C THR A 374 12.88 35.45 -5.98
N GLU A 375 12.31 35.32 -7.16
CA GLU A 375 12.69 36.05 -8.38
C GLU A 375 11.51 36.96 -8.79
N PRO A 376 11.74 38.14 -9.39
CA PRO A 376 10.66 39.05 -9.72
C PRO A 376 9.74 38.44 -10.78
N VAL A 377 8.56 37.94 -10.37
CA VAL A 377 7.46 37.48 -11.24
C VAL A 377 6.85 38.63 -12.07
N GLY A 378 7.42 39.83 -11.99
CA GLY A 378 7.00 41.00 -12.79
C GLY A 378 7.05 40.75 -14.30
N ASP A 379 7.92 39.86 -14.76
CA ASP A 379 8.05 39.54 -16.19
C ASP A 379 7.13 38.37 -16.64
N VAL A 380 6.48 37.64 -15.71
CA VAL A 380 5.59 36.49 -16.02
C VAL A 380 4.13 36.92 -16.27
N LEU A 381 3.74 38.11 -15.81
CA LEU A 381 2.37 38.64 -15.99
C LEU A 381 2.20 39.44 -17.29
N ASP A 382 3.29 39.75 -17.99
CA ASP A 382 3.25 40.42 -19.28
C ASP A 382 2.69 39.46 -20.36
N GLY A 383 1.42 39.67 -20.74
CA GLY A 383 0.75 38.89 -21.78
C GLY A 383 -0.36 37.95 -21.30
N VAL A 384 -0.50 37.74 -19.99
CA VAL A 384 -1.50 36.81 -19.41
C VAL A 384 -2.91 37.41 -19.43
N GLY A 385 -3.09 38.73 -19.54
CA GLY A 385 -4.41 39.36 -19.60
C GLY A 385 -5.17 39.31 -18.26
N ALA A 386 -6.51 39.38 -18.31
CA ALA A 386 -7.35 39.31 -17.11
C ALA A 386 -7.50 37.86 -16.62
N THR A 387 -7.43 37.65 -15.31
CA THR A 387 -7.53 36.32 -14.69
C THR A 387 -8.86 36.12 -13.95
N GLU A 388 -9.30 34.87 -13.88
CA GLU A 388 -10.44 34.38 -13.11
C GLU A 388 -10.00 33.27 -12.17
N SER A 389 -10.83 32.94 -11.18
CA SER A 389 -10.58 31.85 -10.23
C SER A 389 -11.75 30.88 -10.11
N ILE A 390 -11.40 29.61 -9.87
CA ILE A 390 -12.30 28.55 -9.45
C ILE A 390 -11.90 28.20 -8.02
N ASP A 391 -12.86 28.26 -7.10
CA ASP A 391 -12.68 27.89 -5.69
C ASP A 391 -13.65 26.76 -5.34
N GLN A 392 -13.13 25.62 -4.89
CA GLN A 392 -13.93 24.48 -4.46
C GLN A 392 -13.46 23.92 -3.12
N GLU A 393 -14.40 23.45 -2.30
CA GLU A 393 -14.16 22.66 -1.10
C GLU A 393 -14.84 21.30 -1.26
N PHE A 394 -14.07 20.23 -1.03
CA PHE A 394 -14.54 18.85 -1.07
C PHE A 394 -14.41 18.22 0.32
N VAL A 395 -15.41 17.45 0.74
CA VAL A 395 -15.42 16.70 2.00
C VAL A 395 -15.25 15.21 1.71
N PHE A 396 -14.37 14.53 2.44
CA PHE A 396 -14.18 13.08 2.38
C PHE A 396 -14.41 12.49 3.77
N TYR A 397 -15.39 11.61 3.90
CA TYR A 397 -15.74 10.97 5.17
C TYR A 397 -14.83 9.77 5.49
N TRP A 398 -14.93 9.30 6.74
CA TRP A 398 -14.22 8.15 7.27
C TRP A 398 -14.43 6.88 6.43
N ARG A 399 -13.40 6.05 6.31
CA ARG A 399 -13.50 4.76 5.58
C ARG A 399 -12.81 3.63 6.32
N SER A 400 -13.37 2.43 6.23
CA SER A 400 -12.72 1.20 6.71
C SER A 400 -11.92 0.55 5.58
N ASN A 401 -10.84 -0.15 5.93
CA ASN A 401 -10.12 -1.01 4.97
C ASN A 401 -10.99 -2.15 4.43
N ALA A 402 -12.02 -2.56 5.19
CA ALA A 402 -13.05 -3.53 4.80
C ALA A 402 -12.55 -4.86 4.22
N ALA A 403 -11.38 -5.35 4.66
CA ALA A 403 -10.79 -6.61 4.20
C ALA A 403 -11.70 -7.83 4.47
N MET A 404 -11.64 -8.86 3.61
CA MET A 404 -12.51 -10.03 3.71
C MET A 404 -12.31 -10.83 5.00
N GLU A 405 -11.05 -11.11 5.33
CA GLU A 405 -10.65 -11.64 6.63
C GLU A 405 -10.59 -10.48 7.64
N PRO A 406 -11.30 -10.54 8.79
CA PRO A 406 -11.16 -9.53 9.85
C PRO A 406 -9.75 -9.58 10.46
N ASN A 407 -9.47 -8.72 11.43
CA ASN A 407 -8.22 -8.84 12.18
C ASN A 407 -8.19 -10.12 13.02
N VAL A 408 -7.05 -10.81 12.92
CA VAL A 408 -6.86 -12.13 13.50
C VAL A 408 -5.43 -12.29 13.99
N ALA A 409 -5.26 -13.04 15.07
CA ALA A 409 -3.96 -13.53 15.52
C ALA A 409 -4.13 -14.82 16.33
N ILE A 410 -3.14 -15.70 16.27
CA ILE A 410 -2.94 -16.74 17.29
C ILE A 410 -1.76 -16.31 18.13
N ALA A 411 -1.87 -16.41 19.45
CA ALA A 411 -0.76 -16.10 20.36
C ALA A 411 -0.65 -17.18 21.43
N ASP A 412 0.58 -17.56 21.73
CA ASP A 412 0.96 -18.39 22.87
C ASP A 412 2.03 -17.66 23.68
N VAL A 413 1.63 -17.13 24.84
CA VAL A 413 2.51 -16.40 25.76
C VAL A 413 2.56 -17.13 27.08
N ARG A 414 3.68 -17.81 27.33
CA ARG A 414 3.94 -18.58 28.56
C ARG A 414 5.44 -18.77 28.74
N ASP A 415 5.84 -19.10 29.96
CA ASP A 415 7.22 -19.47 30.30
C ASP A 415 8.30 -18.42 29.92
N GLY A 416 7.90 -17.14 29.83
CA GLY A 416 8.81 -16.04 29.46
C GLY A 416 9.07 -15.91 27.96
N GLU A 417 8.30 -16.60 27.13
CA GLU A 417 8.38 -16.58 25.66
C GLU A 417 7.01 -16.23 25.05
N ALA A 418 7.03 -15.73 23.82
CA ALA A 418 5.83 -15.43 23.04
C ALA A 418 5.97 -15.92 21.60
N GLU A 419 5.02 -16.71 21.13
CA GLU A 419 4.91 -17.13 19.73
C GLU A 419 3.58 -16.62 19.17
N VAL A 420 3.63 -15.85 18.09
CA VAL A 420 2.46 -15.16 17.51
C VAL A 420 2.37 -15.41 16.01
N TRP A 421 1.23 -15.88 15.53
CA TRP A 421 0.91 -16.01 14.11
C TRP A 421 -0.04 -14.90 13.72
N THR A 422 0.41 -14.00 12.85
CA THR A 422 -0.42 -12.89 12.37
C THR A 422 0.04 -12.47 10.96
N PRO A 423 -0.89 -12.18 10.04
CA PRO A 423 -0.56 -11.84 8.66
C PRO A 423 -0.06 -10.38 8.53
N SER A 424 0.93 -10.00 9.34
CA SER A 424 1.47 -8.64 9.47
C SER A 424 2.21 -8.20 8.21
N GLN A 425 1.96 -6.96 7.78
CA GLN A 425 2.71 -6.30 6.70
C GLN A 425 4.01 -5.67 7.21
N ILE A 426 4.23 -5.58 8.53
CA ILE A 426 5.42 -4.99 9.18
C ILE A 426 5.90 -5.86 10.36
N PRO A 427 6.20 -7.16 10.15
CA PRO A 427 6.38 -8.14 11.22
C PRO A 427 7.50 -7.81 12.21
N ILE A 428 8.54 -7.07 11.82
CA ILE A 428 9.62 -6.64 12.74
C ILE A 428 9.13 -5.59 13.73
N VAL A 429 8.29 -4.64 13.27
CA VAL A 429 7.65 -3.65 14.15
C VAL A 429 6.69 -4.36 15.10
N THR A 430 5.87 -5.28 14.57
CA THR A 430 4.97 -6.12 15.37
C THR A 430 5.74 -6.89 16.45
N GLN A 431 6.87 -7.53 16.12
CA GLN A 431 7.72 -8.23 17.08
C GLN A 431 8.27 -7.29 18.16
N THR A 432 8.66 -6.08 17.78
CA THR A 432 9.19 -5.05 18.70
C THR A 432 8.12 -4.57 19.67
N GLN A 433 6.92 -4.26 19.18
CA GLN A 433 5.79 -3.84 20.01
C GLN A 433 5.33 -4.97 20.95
N LEU A 434 5.27 -6.21 20.47
CA LEU A 434 4.98 -7.39 21.28
C LEU A 434 5.98 -7.53 22.43
N ALA A 435 7.29 -7.41 22.15
CA ALA A 435 8.32 -7.46 23.18
C ALA A 435 8.12 -6.38 24.25
N GLN A 436 7.78 -5.16 23.84
CA GLN A 436 7.51 -4.05 24.76
C GLN A 436 6.27 -4.28 25.63
N VAL A 437 5.13 -4.66 25.05
CA VAL A 437 3.88 -4.85 25.83
C VAL A 437 3.91 -6.08 26.73
N LEU A 438 4.72 -7.08 26.37
CA LEU A 438 4.89 -8.28 27.17
C LEU A 438 6.00 -8.14 28.23
N ASP A 439 6.81 -7.07 28.17
CA ASP A 439 8.03 -6.89 28.97
C ASP A 439 9.02 -8.06 28.77
N LEU A 440 9.23 -8.42 27.51
CA LEU A 440 10.13 -9.50 27.09
C LEU A 440 11.28 -8.94 26.23
N PRO A 441 12.47 -9.57 26.25
CA PRO A 441 13.47 -9.33 25.22
C PRO A 441 12.91 -9.69 23.84
N GLN A 442 13.21 -8.90 22.80
CA GLN A 442 12.75 -9.17 21.43
C GLN A 442 13.14 -10.58 20.95
N SER A 443 14.28 -11.11 21.42
CA SER A 443 14.74 -12.47 21.10
C SER A 443 13.87 -13.59 21.68
N GLN A 444 12.94 -13.28 22.60
CA GLN A 444 11.97 -14.21 23.18
C GLN A 444 10.58 -14.07 22.54
N VAL A 445 10.48 -13.32 21.45
CA VAL A 445 9.23 -13.11 20.71
C VAL A 445 9.42 -13.60 19.29
N THR A 446 8.67 -14.62 18.90
CA THR A 446 8.62 -15.14 17.53
C THR A 446 7.33 -14.67 16.87
N VAL A 447 7.44 -14.10 15.65
CA VAL A 447 6.27 -13.68 14.87
C VAL A 447 6.28 -14.39 13.52
N HIS A 448 5.29 -15.26 13.32
CA HIS A 448 5.05 -15.95 12.05
C HIS A 448 4.12 -15.14 11.16
N VAL A 449 4.41 -15.12 9.86
CA VAL A 449 3.67 -14.34 8.86
C VAL A 449 2.88 -15.27 7.92
N PRO A 450 1.71 -15.79 8.34
CA PRO A 450 0.83 -16.55 7.45
C PRO A 450 0.24 -15.67 6.33
N ARG A 451 -0.32 -16.34 5.31
CA ARG A 451 -1.05 -15.66 4.22
C ARG A 451 -2.30 -14.95 4.76
N GLY A 452 -2.62 -13.82 4.14
CA GLY A 452 -3.74 -12.97 4.53
C GLY A 452 -4.94 -12.96 3.58
N GLY A 453 -6.14 -12.82 4.12
CA GLY A 453 -7.41 -12.65 3.39
C GLY A 453 -7.73 -11.19 3.05
N GLY A 454 -6.74 -10.46 2.54
CA GLY A 454 -6.81 -9.01 2.29
C GLY A 454 -6.25 -8.18 3.44
N ALA A 455 -5.78 -6.97 3.14
CA ALA A 455 -5.22 -6.06 4.13
C ALA A 455 -5.61 -4.60 3.83
N PHE A 456 -5.35 -4.13 2.61
CA PHE A 456 -5.70 -2.78 2.14
C PHE A 456 -5.20 -1.65 3.06
N GLY A 457 -4.07 -1.87 3.75
CA GLY A 457 -3.47 -0.98 4.74
C GLY A 457 -3.72 -1.39 6.21
N ARG A 458 -4.74 -2.23 6.49
CA ARG A 458 -5.13 -2.58 7.86
C ARG A 458 -4.06 -3.34 8.64
N ARG A 459 -3.24 -4.13 7.95
CA ARG A 459 -2.23 -5.03 8.54
C ARG A 459 -0.85 -4.39 8.64
N LEU A 460 -0.78 -3.07 8.40
CA LEU A 460 0.33 -2.21 8.81
C LEU A 460 0.27 -1.84 10.29
N PHE A 461 -0.66 -2.42 11.04
CA PHE A 461 -0.88 -2.13 12.45
C PHE A 461 -1.01 -3.44 13.23
N SER A 462 -0.43 -3.49 14.42
CA SER A 462 -0.28 -4.73 15.20
C SER A 462 -1.45 -5.03 16.14
N ASP A 463 -2.57 -4.29 16.09
CA ASP A 463 -3.60 -4.29 17.14
C ASP A 463 -4.08 -5.71 17.51
N ALA A 464 -4.38 -6.55 16.52
CA ALA A 464 -4.85 -7.92 16.74
C ALA A 464 -3.81 -8.83 17.43
N ALA A 465 -2.54 -8.64 17.07
CA ALA A 465 -1.43 -9.38 17.63
C ALA A 465 -1.17 -8.96 19.08
N LEU A 466 -1.22 -7.66 19.35
CA LEU A 466 -1.07 -7.10 20.71
C LEU A 466 -2.21 -7.56 21.61
N ASP A 467 -3.46 -7.51 21.13
CA ASP A 467 -4.62 -8.02 21.84
C ASP A 467 -4.46 -9.52 22.16
N ALA A 468 -4.15 -10.35 21.16
CA ALA A 468 -3.99 -11.78 21.36
C ALA A 468 -2.89 -12.12 22.37
N ALA A 469 -1.75 -11.42 22.28
CA ALA A 469 -0.63 -11.63 23.18
C ALA A 469 -0.96 -11.22 24.62
N ARG A 470 -1.67 -10.12 24.84
CA ARG A 470 -2.14 -9.69 26.17
C ARG A 470 -3.12 -10.67 26.77
N VAL A 471 -4.09 -11.14 25.99
CA VAL A 471 -5.07 -12.14 26.46
C VAL A 471 -4.36 -13.45 26.81
N SER A 472 -3.44 -13.92 25.96
CA SER A 472 -2.68 -15.13 26.23
C SER A 472 -1.82 -15.00 27.49
N LYS A 473 -1.15 -13.86 27.68
CA LYS A 473 -0.35 -13.57 28.89
C LYS A 473 -1.20 -13.58 30.16
N GLU A 474 -2.37 -12.94 30.14
CA GLU A 474 -3.24 -12.85 31.32
C GLU A 474 -3.85 -14.21 31.70
N ILE A 475 -4.18 -15.03 30.70
CA ILE A 475 -4.77 -16.36 30.92
C ILE A 475 -3.68 -17.43 31.18
N GLY A 476 -2.46 -17.23 30.67
CA GLY A 476 -1.39 -18.23 30.65
C GLY A 476 -1.66 -19.42 29.72
N LYS A 477 -2.42 -19.21 28.62
CA LYS A 477 -2.80 -20.26 27.66
C LYS A 477 -2.81 -19.71 26.22
N PRO A 478 -2.62 -20.58 25.20
CA PRO A 478 -2.75 -20.16 23.81
C PRO A 478 -4.17 -19.69 23.46
N VAL A 479 -4.25 -18.66 22.62
CA VAL A 479 -5.51 -18.03 22.16
C VAL A 479 -5.55 -17.97 20.64
N ARG A 480 -6.74 -18.19 20.07
CA ARG A 480 -7.04 -17.94 18.66
C ARG A 480 -8.03 -16.79 18.57
N LEU A 481 -7.49 -15.58 18.46
CA LEU A 481 -8.23 -14.34 18.55
C LEU A 481 -8.73 -13.88 17.19
N MET A 482 -10.04 -13.69 17.07
CA MET A 482 -10.69 -13.10 15.90
C MET A 482 -11.47 -11.87 16.34
N TRP A 483 -11.25 -10.74 15.65
CA TRP A 483 -12.12 -9.58 15.77
C TRP A 483 -13.48 -9.90 15.14
N HIS A 484 -14.57 -9.43 15.76
CA HIS A 484 -15.83 -9.47 15.07
C HIS A 484 -15.82 -8.48 13.90
N ARG A 485 -16.58 -8.73 12.83
CA ARG A 485 -16.70 -7.78 11.72
C ARG A 485 -17.13 -6.39 12.17
N ALA A 486 -18.00 -6.31 13.18
CA ALA A 486 -18.43 -5.04 13.73
C ALA A 486 -17.28 -4.24 14.36
N ASP A 487 -16.32 -4.93 14.98
CA ASP A 487 -15.14 -4.28 15.59
C ASP A 487 -14.27 -3.61 14.53
N GLU A 488 -14.17 -4.15 13.32
CA GLU A 488 -13.40 -3.53 12.22
C GLU A 488 -13.90 -2.12 11.87
N CYS A 489 -15.21 -1.90 11.92
CA CYS A 489 -15.83 -0.60 11.63
C CYS A 489 -15.85 0.30 12.87
N ARG A 490 -16.13 -0.26 14.05
CA ARG A 490 -16.38 0.50 15.29
C ARG A 490 -15.13 0.85 16.07
N ALA A 491 -14.18 -0.07 16.14
CA ALA A 491 -12.96 0.05 16.93
C ALA A 491 -11.68 -0.06 16.09
N GLY A 492 -11.79 -0.57 14.86
CA GLY A 492 -10.69 -0.71 13.92
C GLY A 492 -10.17 0.63 13.45
N ARG A 493 -8.96 0.58 12.87
CA ARG A 493 -8.34 1.76 12.29
C ARG A 493 -9.08 2.19 11.03
N VAL A 494 -9.32 3.49 10.90
CA VAL A 494 -10.08 4.09 9.78
C VAL A 494 -9.24 5.10 9.01
N HIS A 495 -9.53 5.25 7.72
CA HIS A 495 -9.09 6.42 6.97
C HIS A 495 -9.70 7.68 7.59
N PRO A 496 -8.92 8.73 7.87
CA PRO A 496 -9.43 9.94 8.51
C PRO A 496 -10.43 10.69 7.63
N MET A 497 -11.37 11.38 8.27
CA MET A 497 -12.14 12.42 7.61
C MET A 497 -11.24 13.60 7.25
N CYS A 498 -11.39 14.13 6.03
CA CYS A 498 -10.64 15.29 5.57
C CYS A 498 -11.47 16.24 4.70
N ILE A 499 -10.95 17.45 4.52
CA ILE A 499 -11.40 18.42 3.52
C ILE A 499 -10.27 18.72 2.54
N SER A 500 -10.59 18.90 1.26
CA SER A 500 -9.67 19.36 0.23
C SER A 500 -10.18 20.66 -0.36
N ARG A 501 -9.37 21.72 -0.28
CA ARG A 501 -9.67 23.02 -0.89
C ARG A 501 -8.80 23.21 -2.11
N VAL A 502 -9.42 23.48 -3.24
CA VAL A 502 -8.73 23.65 -4.52
C VAL A 502 -9.04 25.05 -5.05
N ARG A 503 -7.99 25.79 -5.41
CA ARG A 503 -8.09 27.06 -6.12
C ARG A 503 -7.29 26.98 -7.41
N ALA A 504 -7.95 27.19 -8.54
CA ALA A 504 -7.29 27.33 -9.83
C ALA A 504 -7.48 28.74 -10.37
N THR A 505 -6.40 29.38 -10.80
CA THR A 505 -6.41 30.71 -11.43
C THR A 505 -6.06 30.57 -12.90
N TYR A 506 -6.88 31.11 -13.78
CA TYR A 506 -6.71 30.97 -15.24
C TYR A 506 -7.00 32.28 -15.97
N SER A 507 -6.51 32.42 -17.20
CA SER A 507 -6.82 33.52 -18.09
C SER A 507 -7.68 33.04 -19.26
N PRO A 508 -8.98 33.38 -19.30
CA PRO A 508 -9.83 33.05 -20.44
C PRO A 508 -9.31 33.64 -21.75
N SER A 509 -8.70 34.83 -21.70
CA SER A 509 -8.20 35.51 -22.90
C SER A 509 -6.92 34.90 -23.46
N ALA A 510 -6.08 34.31 -22.61
CA ALA A 510 -4.84 33.67 -23.02
C ALA A 510 -5.02 32.17 -23.32
N GLY A 511 -6.07 31.52 -22.78
CA GLY A 511 -6.21 30.07 -22.85
C GLY A 511 -5.35 29.33 -21.82
N GLU A 512 -4.81 30.04 -20.83
CA GLU A 512 -3.73 29.55 -19.97
C GLU A 512 -4.16 29.41 -18.51
N VAL A 513 -3.63 28.40 -17.83
CA VAL A 513 -3.74 28.25 -16.37
C VAL A 513 -2.51 28.88 -15.73
N VAL A 514 -2.74 29.78 -14.78
CA VAL A 514 -1.69 30.60 -14.16
C VAL A 514 -1.17 29.96 -12.88
N ALA A 515 -2.08 29.39 -12.08
CA ALA A 515 -1.74 28.72 -10.82
C ALA A 515 -2.79 27.68 -10.44
N PHE A 516 -2.33 26.62 -9.78
CA PHE A 516 -3.16 25.56 -9.21
C PHE A 516 -2.73 25.29 -7.77
N GLU A 517 -3.62 25.58 -6.83
CA GLU A 517 -3.40 25.36 -5.40
C GLU A 517 -4.36 24.29 -4.88
N GLN A 518 -3.83 23.31 -4.16
CA GLN A 518 -4.63 22.33 -3.44
C GLN A 518 -4.11 22.12 -2.03
N ARG A 519 -4.97 22.37 -1.04
CA ARG A 519 -4.68 22.17 0.37
C ARG A 519 -5.66 21.20 1.01
N GLN A 520 -5.13 20.14 1.61
CA GLN A 520 -5.91 19.19 2.40
C GLN A 520 -5.76 19.48 3.90
N THR A 521 -6.86 19.37 4.64
CA THR A 521 -6.86 19.37 6.10
C THR A 521 -7.57 18.12 6.58
N SER A 522 -6.88 17.29 7.36
CA SER A 522 -7.33 15.97 7.76
C SER A 522 -7.34 15.81 9.28
N VAL A 523 -8.16 14.91 9.80
CA VAL A 523 -7.85 14.30 11.10
C VAL A 523 -6.52 13.57 10.99
N ALA A 524 -5.69 13.64 12.04
CA ALA A 524 -4.37 13.02 12.05
C ALA A 524 -4.40 11.52 11.69
N THR A 525 -3.51 11.11 10.79
CA THR A 525 -3.28 9.71 10.42
C THR A 525 -2.08 9.16 11.19
N ASP A 526 -2.23 8.00 11.80
CA ASP A 526 -1.10 7.32 12.41
C ASP A 526 -0.14 6.72 11.35
N TYR A 527 0.99 7.39 11.16
CA TYR A 527 2.13 6.92 10.35
C TYR A 527 3.32 6.47 11.20
N THR A 528 3.18 6.43 12.52
CA THR A 528 4.32 6.20 13.43
C THR A 528 4.84 4.77 13.33
N GLU A 529 3.95 3.78 13.28
CA GLU A 529 4.29 2.34 13.15
C GLU A 529 4.85 1.96 11.75
N SER A 530 4.61 2.80 10.74
CA SER A 530 4.91 2.48 9.33
C SER A 530 6.07 3.29 8.76
N PHE A 531 6.01 4.62 8.83
CA PHE A 531 6.93 5.53 8.15
C PHE A 531 7.82 6.34 9.10
N GLY A 532 7.44 6.49 10.37
CA GLY A 532 8.12 7.36 11.34
C GLY A 532 9.64 7.15 11.44
N ASP A 533 10.05 5.93 11.76
CA ASP A 533 11.47 5.56 11.88
C ASP A 533 12.22 5.66 10.55
N MET A 534 11.54 5.34 9.45
CA MET A 534 12.13 5.36 8.12
C MET A 534 12.43 6.80 7.67
N ILE A 535 11.45 7.70 7.80
CA ILE A 535 11.61 9.13 7.47
C ILE A 535 12.71 9.74 8.34
N THR A 536 12.72 9.44 9.65
CA THR A 536 13.78 9.89 10.55
C THR A 536 15.16 9.38 10.09
N SER A 537 15.26 8.13 9.64
CA SER A 537 16.52 7.53 9.17
C SER A 537 17.06 8.14 7.88
N GLN A 538 16.18 8.64 7.00
CA GLN A 538 16.55 9.21 5.70
C GLN A 538 16.46 10.74 5.66
N ALA A 539 16.20 11.40 6.78
CA ALA A 539 15.97 12.85 6.85
C ALA A 539 17.05 13.64 6.07
N ALA A 540 18.33 13.32 6.24
CA ALA A 540 19.43 14.01 5.55
C ALA A 540 19.43 13.92 4.00
N LYS A 541 18.66 12.99 3.42
CA LYS A 541 18.49 12.84 1.96
C LYS A 541 17.19 13.46 1.45
N LEU A 542 16.27 13.79 2.35
CA LEU A 542 15.02 14.43 1.96
C LEU A 542 15.30 15.89 1.57
N PRO A 543 14.72 16.39 0.46
CA PRO A 543 14.98 17.75 0.01
C PRO A 543 14.45 18.85 0.98
N PHE A 544 13.66 18.47 2.01
CA PHE A 544 12.96 19.37 2.94
C PHE A 544 13.18 19.02 4.42
N ALA A 545 14.24 18.24 4.70
CA ALA A 545 14.50 17.46 5.92
C ALA A 545 14.18 18.05 7.30
N ASN A 546 14.09 19.37 7.47
CA ASN A 546 14.09 20.03 8.77
C ASN A 546 12.84 20.86 9.08
N GLU A 547 11.82 20.89 8.21
CA GLU A 547 10.71 21.87 8.33
C GLU A 547 9.30 21.27 8.26
N LEU A 548 9.17 19.97 7.94
CA LEU A 548 7.88 19.32 7.67
C LEU A 548 7.48 18.31 8.75
N THR A 549 6.16 18.15 8.95
CA THR A 549 5.61 17.05 9.74
C THR A 549 5.76 15.71 8.99
N LEU A 550 5.62 14.60 9.72
CA LEU A 550 5.66 13.25 9.15
C LEU A 550 4.63 13.09 8.02
N SER A 551 3.39 13.48 8.27
CA SER A 551 2.27 13.34 7.34
C SER A 551 2.39 14.27 6.12
N GLN A 552 2.90 15.49 6.30
CA GLN A 552 3.20 16.39 5.18
C GLN A 552 4.31 15.80 4.28
N THR A 553 5.31 15.13 4.87
CA THR A 553 6.36 14.44 4.11
C THR A 553 5.78 13.28 3.31
N VAL A 554 4.97 12.41 3.93
CA VAL A 554 4.29 11.31 3.22
C VAL A 554 3.40 11.85 2.09
N PHE A 555 2.65 12.93 2.35
CA PHE A 555 1.82 13.59 1.34
C PHE A 555 2.65 14.09 0.15
N LEU A 556 3.71 14.88 0.35
CA LEU A 556 4.53 15.39 -0.75
C LEU A 556 5.28 14.31 -1.54
N LEU A 557 5.56 13.16 -0.91
CA LEU A 557 6.18 12.01 -1.57
C LEU A 557 5.18 11.17 -2.40
N THR A 558 3.89 11.49 -2.35
CA THR A 558 2.82 10.71 -3.00
C THR A 558 1.90 11.56 -3.88
N ALA A 559 1.65 12.81 -3.53
CA ALA A 559 0.80 13.72 -4.27
C ALA A 559 1.53 14.25 -5.51
N SER A 560 0.86 14.20 -6.66
CA SER A 560 1.39 14.71 -7.93
C SER A 560 0.33 15.41 -8.77
N VAL A 561 0.70 16.47 -9.49
CA VAL A 561 -0.10 17.12 -10.53
C VAL A 561 0.58 16.90 -11.89
N PRO A 562 0.13 15.92 -12.71
CA PRO A 562 0.82 15.53 -13.94
C PRO A 562 0.62 16.50 -15.11
N TYR A 563 0.17 17.72 -14.83
CA TYR A 563 -0.26 18.71 -15.81
C TYR A 563 0.50 20.02 -15.60
N ASP A 564 0.87 20.68 -16.70
CA ASP A 564 1.30 22.07 -16.69
C ASP A 564 0.08 22.96 -16.41
N LEU A 565 -0.07 23.36 -15.15
CA LEU A 565 -1.13 24.24 -14.65
C LEU A 565 -0.54 25.51 -14.04
N GLY A 566 0.61 25.95 -14.56
CA GLY A 566 1.34 27.11 -14.06
C GLY A 566 1.96 26.85 -12.68
N ALA A 567 1.84 27.81 -11.76
CA ALA A 567 2.40 27.67 -10.42
C ALA A 567 1.59 26.66 -9.58
N ILE A 568 2.22 25.56 -9.17
CA ILE A 568 1.58 24.50 -8.37
C ILE A 568 1.90 24.68 -6.88
N VAL A 569 0.87 24.67 -6.03
CA VAL A 569 1.00 24.77 -4.57
C VAL A 569 0.23 23.66 -3.88
N LEU A 570 0.93 22.71 -3.27
CA LEU A 570 0.34 21.60 -2.54
C LEU A 570 0.57 21.74 -1.03
N GLY A 571 -0.46 21.47 -0.23
CA GLY A 571 -0.36 21.53 1.23
C GLY A 571 -1.20 20.47 1.92
N TYR A 572 -0.70 19.96 3.04
CA TYR A 572 -1.39 19.02 3.90
C TYR A 572 -1.28 19.49 5.35
N ASN A 573 -2.40 19.45 6.05
CA ASN A 573 -2.49 19.80 7.45
C ASN A 573 -3.24 18.71 8.20
N GLU A 574 -2.84 18.47 9.43
CA GLU A 574 -3.54 17.57 10.33
C GLU A 574 -4.01 18.32 11.56
N ILE A 575 -5.20 17.95 12.03
CA ILE A 575 -5.70 18.36 13.34
C ILE A 575 -5.72 17.16 14.29
N PHE A 576 -5.62 17.50 15.58
CA PHE A 576 -5.53 16.57 16.70
C PHE A 576 -4.22 15.77 16.77
N ASP A 577 -3.99 15.17 17.93
CA ASP A 577 -2.98 14.13 18.07
C ASP A 577 -3.49 12.84 17.40
N PHE A 578 -2.57 12.07 16.80
CA PHE A 578 -2.88 10.83 16.08
C PHE A 578 -3.58 9.77 16.95
N ASP A 579 -3.52 9.91 18.28
CA ASP A 579 -4.10 8.99 19.24
C ASP A 579 -5.52 9.40 19.68
N ARG A 580 -6.06 10.53 19.20
CA ARG A 580 -7.46 10.93 19.48
C ARG A 580 -8.44 9.96 18.82
N PHE A 581 -8.19 9.60 17.57
CA PHE A 581 -8.95 8.60 16.81
C PHE A 581 -8.08 7.38 16.51
N ALA A 582 -8.68 6.22 16.33
CA ALA A 582 -7.98 5.07 15.76
C ALA A 582 -7.92 5.25 14.24
N THR A 583 -6.99 6.08 13.73
CA THR A 583 -6.79 6.24 12.29
C THR A 583 -5.67 5.35 11.77
N GLY A 584 -5.65 5.14 10.46
CA GLY A 584 -4.59 4.41 9.79
C GLY A 584 -4.71 4.48 8.28
N SER A 585 -3.71 3.93 7.60
CA SER A 585 -3.69 3.88 6.15
C SER A 585 -4.80 2.98 5.60
N VAL A 586 -5.62 3.53 4.71
CA VAL A 586 -6.44 2.78 3.73
C VAL A 586 -5.76 2.88 2.37
N ARG A 587 -5.90 1.85 1.53
CA ARG A 587 -5.22 1.72 0.24
C ARG A 587 -5.28 3.03 -0.57
N ASN A 588 -4.11 3.51 -1.00
CA ASN A 588 -3.89 4.79 -1.70
C ASN A 588 -3.89 6.05 -0.82
N LEU A 589 -3.70 5.89 0.50
CA LEU A 589 -3.34 6.95 1.45
C LEU A 589 -4.22 8.20 1.30
N ASN A 590 -3.63 9.37 1.07
CA ASN A 590 -4.38 10.62 0.84
C ASN A 590 -4.77 10.81 -0.64
N ASN A 591 -4.18 10.06 -1.57
CA ASN A 591 -4.42 10.20 -3.00
C ASN A 591 -5.83 9.80 -3.45
N GLN A 592 -6.47 8.88 -2.70
CA GLN A 592 -7.90 8.58 -2.87
C GLN A 592 -8.84 9.76 -2.59
N ASP A 593 -8.36 10.83 -1.96
CA ASP A 593 -9.10 12.09 -1.72
C ASP A 593 -8.56 13.25 -2.54
N PHE A 594 -7.23 13.33 -2.63
CA PHE A 594 -6.53 14.39 -3.35
C PHE A 594 -6.89 14.38 -4.84
N ARG A 595 -6.88 13.19 -5.47
CA ARG A 595 -7.12 13.04 -6.91
C ARG A 595 -8.53 13.39 -7.37
N PRO A 596 -9.63 12.90 -6.76
CA PRO A 596 -10.97 13.32 -7.20
C PRO A 596 -11.20 14.83 -7.03
N ALA A 597 -10.72 15.44 -5.95
CA ALA A 597 -10.83 16.90 -5.78
C ALA A 597 -10.06 17.67 -6.87
N GLN A 598 -8.86 17.20 -7.21
CA GLN A 598 -8.03 17.77 -8.27
C GLN A 598 -8.72 17.67 -9.64
N GLU A 599 -9.11 16.45 -10.05
CA GLU A 599 -9.60 16.17 -11.40
C GLU A 599 -10.95 16.82 -11.69
N LEU A 600 -11.81 16.99 -10.68
CA LEU A 600 -13.07 17.72 -10.83
C LEU A 600 -12.85 19.20 -11.15
N VAL A 601 -11.81 19.83 -10.57
CA VAL A 601 -11.44 21.20 -10.91
C VAL A 601 -10.72 21.29 -12.25
N VAL A 602 -9.93 20.28 -12.61
CA VAL A 602 -9.35 20.15 -13.96
C VAL A 602 -10.44 20.07 -15.04
N ASP A 603 -11.50 19.30 -14.82
CA ASP A 603 -12.66 19.27 -15.73
C ASP A 603 -13.36 20.64 -15.81
N GLN A 604 -13.49 21.37 -14.70
CA GLN A 604 -14.02 22.74 -14.72
C GLN A 604 -13.11 23.71 -15.48
N LEU A 605 -11.78 23.58 -15.35
CA LEU A 605 -10.83 24.40 -16.12
C LEU A 605 -11.00 24.16 -17.62
N ALA A 606 -11.06 22.89 -18.05
CA ALA A 606 -11.31 22.54 -19.44
C ALA A 606 -12.63 23.17 -19.95
N GLU A 607 -13.72 23.04 -19.17
CA GLU A 607 -15.01 23.65 -19.52
C GLU A 607 -14.93 25.18 -19.65
N ARG A 608 -14.26 25.86 -18.69
CA ARG A 608 -14.12 27.33 -18.70
C ARG A 608 -13.27 27.86 -19.84
N LEU A 609 -12.30 27.06 -20.30
CA LEU A 609 -11.45 27.37 -21.43
C LEU A 609 -12.05 26.91 -22.77
N GLY A 610 -13.19 26.20 -22.74
CA GLY A 610 -13.88 25.71 -23.93
C GLY A 610 -13.16 24.54 -24.61
N GLU A 611 -12.39 23.78 -23.85
CA GLU A 611 -11.62 22.62 -24.31
C GLU A 611 -12.33 21.31 -23.96
N ASP A 612 -12.12 20.27 -24.77
CA ASP A 612 -12.53 18.92 -24.38
C ASP A 612 -11.66 18.44 -23.19
N PRO A 613 -12.24 17.81 -22.14
CA PRO A 613 -11.48 17.42 -20.96
C PRO A 613 -10.31 16.45 -21.24
N LEU A 614 -10.38 15.60 -22.27
CA LEU A 614 -9.27 14.73 -22.63
C LEU A 614 -8.18 15.52 -23.36
N GLU A 615 -8.56 16.33 -24.34
CA GLU A 615 -7.60 17.14 -25.10
C GLU A 615 -6.88 18.14 -24.18
N PHE A 616 -7.61 18.77 -23.25
CA PHE A 616 -7.03 19.62 -22.20
C PHE A 616 -5.89 18.93 -21.44
N ARG A 617 -6.08 17.64 -21.11
CA ARG A 617 -5.08 16.82 -20.42
C ARG A 617 -3.93 16.44 -21.33
N LEU A 618 -4.20 15.99 -22.55
CA LEU A 618 -3.16 15.62 -23.52
C LEU A 618 -2.23 16.79 -23.84
N ASP A 619 -2.77 17.99 -23.95
CA ASP A 619 -2.02 19.22 -24.25
C ASP A 619 -1.14 19.69 -23.09
N ARG A 620 -1.46 19.30 -21.85
CA ARG A 620 -0.78 19.79 -20.63
C ARG A 620 0.03 18.73 -19.90
N VAL A 621 0.01 17.46 -20.33
CA VAL A 621 0.91 16.43 -19.80
C VAL A 621 2.25 16.49 -20.55
N GLU A 622 3.38 16.56 -19.83
CA GLU A 622 4.70 16.48 -20.47
C GLU A 622 5.20 15.03 -20.64
N ASP A 623 4.89 14.14 -19.69
CA ASP A 623 5.36 12.75 -19.69
C ASP A 623 4.73 11.94 -20.84
N GLU A 624 5.57 11.45 -21.75
CA GLU A 624 5.17 10.62 -22.89
C GLU A 624 4.48 9.32 -22.48
N ARG A 625 4.80 8.74 -21.31
CA ARG A 625 4.08 7.57 -20.79
C ARG A 625 2.66 7.94 -20.37
N ALA A 626 2.49 9.12 -19.77
CA ALA A 626 1.18 9.65 -19.39
C ALA A 626 0.32 9.98 -20.60
N LYS A 627 0.91 10.56 -21.66
CA LYS A 627 0.23 10.70 -22.97
C LYS A 627 -0.19 9.34 -23.54
N ALA A 628 0.73 8.38 -23.57
CA ALA A 628 0.45 7.06 -24.15
C ALA A 628 -0.69 6.31 -23.44
N VAL A 629 -0.79 6.40 -22.10
CA VAL A 629 -1.92 5.78 -21.38
C VAL A 629 -3.23 6.55 -21.61
N LEU A 630 -3.19 7.89 -21.73
CA LEU A 630 -4.37 8.70 -22.07
C LEU A 630 -4.91 8.36 -23.47
N GLU A 631 -4.02 8.24 -24.45
CA GLU A 631 -4.37 7.82 -25.82
C GLU A 631 -4.92 6.38 -25.84
N ALA A 632 -4.33 5.47 -25.05
CA ALA A 632 -4.81 4.10 -24.96
C ALA A 632 -6.23 4.03 -24.38
N VAL A 633 -6.56 4.79 -23.32
CA VAL A 633 -7.94 4.83 -22.80
C VAL A 633 -8.89 5.60 -23.72
N ARG A 634 -8.43 6.61 -24.45
CA ARG A 634 -9.23 7.30 -25.49
C ARG A 634 -9.73 6.31 -26.53
N ASP A 635 -8.79 5.55 -27.10
CA ASP A 635 -9.05 4.67 -28.24
C ASP A 635 -9.86 3.45 -27.79
N GLU A 636 -9.46 2.79 -26.70
CA GLU A 636 -10.11 1.57 -26.21
C GLU A 636 -11.42 1.86 -25.45
N GLY A 637 -11.48 2.98 -24.73
CA GLY A 637 -12.67 3.43 -23.99
C GLY A 637 -13.67 4.19 -24.86
N GLU A 638 -13.34 4.45 -26.13
CA GLU A 638 -14.17 5.18 -27.09
C GLU A 638 -14.62 6.54 -26.54
N TRP A 639 -13.66 7.38 -26.10
CA TRP A 639 -13.94 8.71 -25.57
C TRP A 639 -14.75 9.57 -26.57
N GLY A 640 -15.76 10.27 -26.06
CA GLY A 640 -16.54 11.22 -26.84
C GLY A 640 -17.60 10.57 -27.74
N ARG A 641 -17.84 9.27 -27.60
CA ARG A 641 -18.94 8.59 -28.31
C ARG A 641 -20.30 9.13 -27.86
N ASP A 642 -21.29 9.05 -28.75
CA ASP A 642 -22.67 9.44 -28.42
C ASP A 642 -23.23 8.55 -27.29
N LEU A 643 -23.68 9.19 -26.21
CA LEU A 643 -24.26 8.55 -25.04
C LEU A 643 -25.67 9.11 -24.78
N PRO A 644 -26.60 8.30 -24.21
CA PRO A 644 -27.91 8.80 -23.80
C PRO A 644 -27.79 9.88 -22.72
N ASP A 645 -28.74 10.82 -22.70
CA ASP A 645 -28.88 11.78 -21.60
C ASP A 645 -28.88 11.07 -20.22
N GLY A 646 -28.12 11.61 -19.26
CA GLY A 646 -27.89 10.98 -17.97
C GLY A 646 -26.84 9.85 -17.99
N VAL A 647 -26.06 9.74 -19.06
CA VAL A 647 -24.89 8.85 -19.16
C VAL A 647 -23.71 9.66 -19.68
N ALA A 648 -22.57 9.60 -18.98
CA ALA A 648 -21.37 10.31 -19.41
C ALA A 648 -20.09 9.52 -19.09
N GLN A 649 -19.02 9.87 -19.81
CA GLN A 649 -17.67 9.41 -19.56
C GLN A 649 -16.92 10.42 -18.67
N GLY A 650 -15.94 9.96 -17.90
CA GLY A 650 -14.93 10.77 -17.23
C GLY A 650 -13.57 10.13 -17.46
N VAL A 651 -12.54 10.93 -17.70
CA VAL A 651 -11.19 10.45 -18.04
C VAL A 651 -10.15 11.21 -17.25
N VAL A 652 -9.17 10.51 -16.69
CA VAL A 652 -8.12 11.09 -15.85
C VAL A 652 -6.80 10.34 -16.06
N VAL A 653 -5.68 10.98 -15.68
CA VAL A 653 -4.36 10.33 -15.58
C VAL A 653 -3.73 10.60 -14.23
N HIS A 654 -3.01 9.62 -13.70
CA HIS A 654 -2.38 9.66 -12.39
C HIS A 654 -0.98 9.02 -12.44
N ASN A 655 -0.02 9.67 -11.78
CA ASN A 655 1.35 9.20 -11.64
C ASN A 655 1.61 8.88 -10.16
N GLU A 656 2.15 7.70 -9.87
CA GLU A 656 2.53 7.33 -8.50
C GLU A 656 3.49 6.14 -8.51
N TYR A 657 4.46 6.14 -7.60
CA TYR A 657 5.39 5.00 -7.40
C TYR A 657 6.11 4.58 -8.69
N LYS A 658 6.56 5.54 -9.50
CA LYS A 658 7.15 5.36 -10.84
C LYS A 658 6.22 4.71 -11.89
N GLY A 659 4.95 4.50 -11.55
CA GLY A 659 3.89 4.05 -12.45
C GLY A 659 3.02 5.19 -12.92
N THR A 660 2.34 4.97 -14.05
CA THR A 660 1.45 5.90 -14.71
C THR A 660 0.19 5.15 -15.12
N VAL A 661 -0.98 5.68 -14.80
CA VAL A 661 -2.26 5.07 -15.11
C VAL A 661 -3.25 6.11 -15.62
N ALA A 662 -3.98 5.77 -16.68
CA ALA A 662 -5.18 6.49 -17.07
C ALA A 662 -6.42 5.64 -16.86
N VAL A 663 -7.52 6.27 -16.45
CA VAL A 663 -8.81 5.61 -16.27
C VAL A 663 -9.88 6.41 -16.99
N LEU A 664 -10.65 5.72 -17.83
CA LEU A 664 -11.89 6.20 -18.41
C LEU A 664 -13.06 5.41 -17.80
N ALA A 665 -14.02 6.10 -17.18
CA ALA A 665 -15.20 5.48 -16.58
C ALA A 665 -16.48 6.02 -17.23
N GLU A 666 -17.46 5.13 -17.47
CA GLU A 666 -18.80 5.49 -17.94
C GLU A 666 -19.82 5.28 -16.82
N VAL A 667 -20.57 6.33 -16.47
CA VAL A 667 -21.56 6.32 -15.38
C VAL A 667 -22.95 6.59 -15.91
N ASP A 668 -23.92 5.80 -15.45
CA ASP A 668 -25.34 5.89 -15.79
C ASP A 668 -26.14 6.33 -14.56
N THR A 669 -26.66 7.54 -14.62
CA THR A 669 -27.42 8.20 -13.54
C THR A 669 -28.93 8.20 -13.77
N ARG A 670 -29.39 7.55 -14.86
CA ARG A 670 -30.80 7.53 -15.22
C ARG A 670 -31.65 6.80 -14.17
N PRO A 671 -32.96 7.09 -14.06
CA PRO A 671 -33.83 6.50 -13.04
C PRO A 671 -33.82 4.96 -13.01
N GLN A 672 -33.53 4.29 -14.13
CA GLN A 672 -33.47 2.84 -14.22
C GLN A 672 -32.26 2.22 -13.49
N THR A 673 -31.22 3.02 -13.18
CA THR A 673 -30.06 2.58 -12.39
C THR A 673 -30.11 3.14 -10.97
N THR A 674 -30.47 4.40 -10.80
CA THR A 674 -30.53 5.07 -9.49
C THR A 674 -31.74 4.63 -8.65
N GLY A 675 -32.90 4.40 -9.29
CA GLY A 675 -34.16 4.02 -8.63
C GLY A 675 -34.47 2.52 -8.65
N ARG A 676 -33.46 1.65 -8.62
CA ARG A 676 -33.68 0.19 -8.64
C ARG A 676 -34.21 -0.30 -7.30
N GLU A 677 -35.38 -0.90 -7.30
CA GLU A 677 -35.91 -1.55 -6.10
C GLU A 677 -35.27 -2.93 -5.93
N ILE A 678 -34.18 -2.97 -5.17
CA ILE A 678 -33.52 -4.22 -4.76
C ILE A 678 -33.67 -4.32 -3.22
N PRO A 679 -34.35 -5.37 -2.70
CA PRO A 679 -34.54 -5.54 -1.26
C PRO A 679 -33.22 -5.50 -0.49
N GLY A 680 -33.14 -4.64 0.52
CA GLY A 680 -31.96 -4.49 1.38
C GLY A 680 -30.73 -3.87 0.69
N ALA A 681 -30.87 -3.38 -0.55
CA ALA A 681 -29.78 -2.74 -1.26
C ALA A 681 -29.94 -1.22 -1.24
N THR A 682 -28.80 -0.53 -1.26
CA THR A 682 -28.74 0.85 -1.72
C THR A 682 -28.25 0.88 -3.15
N THR A 683 -29.16 1.30 -4.00
CA THR A 683 -28.90 1.48 -5.42
C THR A 683 -28.53 2.93 -5.65
N GLY A 684 -27.60 3.14 -6.56
CA GLY A 684 -27.18 4.46 -6.97
C GLY A 684 -26.86 4.45 -8.45
N PRO A 685 -26.17 5.50 -8.93
CA PRO A 685 -25.58 5.50 -10.25
C PRO A 685 -24.82 4.20 -10.50
N ARG A 686 -24.90 3.70 -11.72
CA ARG A 686 -24.21 2.48 -12.11
C ARG A 686 -23.04 2.82 -13.01
N VAL A 687 -21.84 2.38 -12.62
CA VAL A 687 -20.71 2.35 -13.55
C VAL A 687 -20.98 1.24 -14.56
N ARG A 688 -20.91 1.53 -15.86
CA ARG A 688 -21.23 0.57 -16.93
C ARG A 688 -19.97 -0.08 -17.48
N ARG A 689 -18.98 0.74 -17.81
CA ARG A 689 -17.71 0.35 -18.41
C ARG A 689 -16.60 1.15 -17.75
N VAL A 690 -15.46 0.50 -17.54
CA VAL A 690 -14.22 1.16 -17.13
C VAL A 690 -13.09 0.64 -18.01
N THR A 691 -12.35 1.55 -18.62
CA THR A 691 -11.12 1.24 -19.35
C THR A 691 -9.95 1.82 -18.55
N VAL A 692 -8.95 0.99 -18.29
CA VAL A 692 -7.72 1.37 -17.58
C VAL A 692 -6.55 1.11 -18.52
N ALA A 693 -5.65 2.08 -18.68
CA ALA A 693 -4.34 1.85 -19.29
C ALA A 693 -3.27 2.10 -18.24
N VAL A 694 -2.32 1.17 -18.10
CA VAL A 694 -1.32 1.21 -17.05
C VAL A 694 0.07 0.93 -17.58
N ASP A 695 1.01 1.82 -17.28
CA ASP A 695 2.43 1.69 -17.54
C ASP A 695 3.19 1.68 -16.19
N VAL A 696 3.90 0.60 -15.89
CA VAL A 696 4.73 0.45 -14.69
C VAL A 696 6.20 0.25 -15.03
N GLY A 697 6.68 0.80 -16.15
CA GLY A 697 8.02 0.60 -16.65
C GLY A 697 8.15 -0.81 -17.21
N LEU A 698 8.54 -1.76 -16.36
CA LEU A 698 8.62 -3.18 -16.67
C LEU A 698 7.51 -3.97 -15.95
N PRO A 699 6.44 -4.42 -16.64
CA PRO A 699 5.43 -5.29 -16.03
C PRO A 699 6.00 -6.70 -15.81
N ILE A 700 6.12 -7.13 -14.55
CA ILE A 700 6.67 -8.47 -14.27
C ILE A 700 5.66 -9.58 -14.58
N ASN A 701 4.44 -9.48 -14.06
CA ASN A 701 3.32 -10.39 -14.36
C ASN A 701 2.11 -9.56 -14.82
N PRO A 702 1.87 -9.41 -16.14
CA PRO A 702 0.76 -8.62 -16.66
C PRO A 702 -0.62 -9.07 -16.14
N LEU A 703 -0.83 -10.37 -15.94
CA LEU A 703 -2.09 -10.90 -15.41
C LEU A 703 -2.36 -10.46 -13.98
N GLY A 704 -1.32 -10.49 -13.12
CA GLY A 704 -1.40 -9.99 -11.75
C GLY A 704 -1.61 -8.47 -11.70
N LEU A 705 -0.93 -7.73 -12.58
CA LEU A 705 -1.09 -6.28 -12.71
C LEU A 705 -2.53 -5.91 -13.12
N LYS A 706 -3.10 -6.63 -14.09
CA LYS A 706 -4.51 -6.46 -14.50
C LYS A 706 -5.47 -6.65 -13.32
N ALA A 707 -5.32 -7.74 -12.56
CA ALA A 707 -6.16 -8.00 -11.39
C ALA A 707 -6.04 -6.90 -10.31
N GLN A 708 -4.85 -6.32 -10.15
CA GLN A 708 -4.63 -5.18 -9.25
C GLN A 708 -5.38 -3.93 -9.68
N MET A 709 -5.42 -3.63 -10.99
CA MET A 709 -6.19 -2.51 -11.54
C MET A 709 -7.68 -2.72 -11.35
N GLU A 710 -8.20 -3.92 -11.63
CA GLU A 710 -9.61 -4.29 -11.43
C GLU A 710 -10.04 -4.08 -9.96
N GLY A 711 -9.22 -4.52 -9.01
CA GLY A 711 -9.47 -4.29 -7.58
C GLY A 711 -9.46 -2.80 -7.20
N GLY A 712 -8.56 -2.02 -7.79
CA GLY A 712 -8.48 -0.57 -7.61
C GLY A 712 -9.74 0.16 -8.12
N VAL A 713 -10.23 -0.24 -9.30
CA VAL A 713 -11.48 0.28 -9.88
C VAL A 713 -12.66 0.04 -8.93
N MET A 714 -12.81 -1.19 -8.41
CA MET A 714 -13.90 -1.51 -7.49
C MET A 714 -13.84 -0.70 -6.19
N THR A 715 -12.63 -0.40 -5.72
CA THR A 715 -12.39 0.47 -4.55
C THR A 715 -12.81 1.90 -4.86
N GLY A 716 -12.39 2.46 -6.00
CA GLY A 716 -12.73 3.83 -6.39
C GLY A 716 -14.23 4.05 -6.58
N ILE A 717 -14.94 3.08 -7.17
CA ILE A 717 -16.41 3.13 -7.27
C ILE A 717 -17.07 3.21 -5.89
N SER A 718 -16.54 2.44 -4.92
CA SER A 718 -17.03 2.44 -3.56
C SER A 718 -16.85 3.82 -2.92
N HIS A 719 -15.66 4.42 -3.10
CA HIS A 719 -15.32 5.72 -2.50
C HIS A 719 -16.13 6.86 -3.08
N VAL A 720 -16.56 6.77 -4.35
CA VAL A 720 -17.44 7.78 -4.95
C VAL A 720 -18.87 7.65 -4.44
N PHE A 721 -19.43 6.43 -4.36
CA PHE A 721 -20.88 6.29 -4.18
C PHE A 721 -21.34 5.86 -2.79
N THR A 722 -20.63 4.97 -2.08
CA THR A 722 -21.23 4.29 -0.91
C THR A 722 -20.32 4.05 0.30
N GLY A 723 -19.03 3.78 0.11
CA GLY A 723 -18.15 3.30 1.18
C GLY A 723 -17.74 4.41 2.14
N SER A 724 -18.36 4.46 3.32
CA SER A 724 -17.96 5.37 4.41
C SER A 724 -18.48 4.88 5.77
N LEU A 725 -17.96 5.48 6.84
CA LEU A 725 -18.45 5.32 8.21
C LEU A 725 -19.10 6.61 8.68
N HIS A 726 -20.20 6.51 9.43
CA HIS A 726 -20.88 7.65 10.04
C HIS A 726 -20.54 7.73 11.53
N LEU A 727 -20.00 8.86 11.99
CA LEU A 727 -19.71 9.10 13.41
C LEU A 727 -20.89 9.81 14.09
N ARG A 728 -21.44 9.20 15.14
CA ARG A 728 -22.49 9.80 15.97
C ARG A 728 -22.26 9.50 17.45
N ASP A 729 -22.28 10.56 18.26
CA ASP A 729 -22.08 10.50 19.71
C ASP A 729 -20.82 9.71 20.12
N GLY A 730 -19.75 9.78 19.30
CA GLY A 730 -18.49 9.08 19.51
C GLY A 730 -18.43 7.63 18.99
N ASN A 731 -19.44 7.17 18.25
CA ASN A 731 -19.54 5.79 17.73
C ASN A 731 -19.66 5.78 16.20
N PHE A 732 -18.95 4.87 15.54
CA PHE A 732 -19.23 4.55 14.13
C PHE A 732 -20.45 3.64 14.02
N LEU A 733 -21.40 3.99 13.16
CA LEU A 733 -22.69 3.31 13.09
C LEU A 733 -22.64 1.94 12.40
N GLU A 734 -21.75 1.80 11.43
CA GLU A 734 -21.54 0.60 10.63
C GLU A 734 -20.96 -0.55 11.47
N GLY A 735 -21.31 -1.78 11.10
CA GLY A 735 -20.81 -2.99 11.75
C GLY A 735 -20.73 -4.20 10.83
N SER A 736 -20.91 -4.03 9.51
CA SER A 736 -20.88 -5.09 8.51
C SER A 736 -20.67 -4.55 7.09
N TRP A 737 -20.57 -5.42 6.08
CA TRP A 737 -20.60 -4.93 4.68
C TRP A 737 -21.99 -4.53 4.21
N ASP A 738 -23.04 -4.91 4.93
CA ASP A 738 -24.41 -4.58 4.55
C ASP A 738 -24.71 -3.10 4.83
N ASP A 739 -24.07 -2.55 5.86
CA ASP A 739 -24.16 -1.14 6.25
C ASP A 739 -22.98 -0.30 5.69
N TYR A 740 -21.73 -0.76 5.75
CA TYR A 740 -20.57 -0.05 5.14
C TYR A 740 -20.65 0.05 3.60
N ARG A 741 -21.34 -0.90 2.96
CA ARG A 741 -21.68 -0.89 1.53
C ARG A 741 -20.48 -0.69 0.60
N TYR A 742 -19.53 -1.61 0.70
CA TYR A 742 -18.54 -1.79 -0.37
C TYR A 742 -19.24 -2.07 -1.71
N THR A 743 -18.61 -1.75 -2.84
CA THR A 743 -19.19 -1.92 -4.19
C THR A 743 -19.79 -3.33 -4.38
N ARG A 744 -21.10 -3.40 -4.67
CA ARG A 744 -21.85 -4.64 -4.92
C ARG A 744 -22.05 -4.88 -6.42
N PHE A 745 -22.40 -6.11 -6.82
CA PHE A 745 -22.59 -6.48 -8.23
C PHE A 745 -23.57 -5.59 -9.02
N TRP A 746 -24.59 -5.03 -8.36
CA TRP A 746 -25.50 -4.10 -9.02
C TRP A 746 -24.89 -2.72 -9.30
N ASN A 747 -23.82 -2.32 -8.59
CA ASN A 747 -23.09 -1.06 -8.86
C ASN A 747 -21.75 -1.29 -9.57
N ALA A 748 -21.32 -2.55 -9.70
CA ALA A 748 -20.13 -2.95 -10.43
C ALA A 748 -20.31 -2.75 -11.96
N PRO A 749 -19.23 -2.40 -12.68
CA PRO A 749 -19.23 -2.33 -14.14
C PRO A 749 -19.50 -3.72 -14.73
N THR A 750 -20.22 -3.73 -15.85
CA THR A 750 -20.40 -4.96 -16.64
C THR A 750 -19.15 -5.33 -17.41
N GLU A 751 -18.25 -4.36 -17.62
CA GLU A 751 -17.02 -4.52 -18.38
C GLU A 751 -15.91 -3.68 -17.74
N ILE A 752 -14.80 -4.32 -17.42
CA ILE A 752 -13.53 -3.65 -17.10
C ILE A 752 -12.53 -4.11 -18.14
N ASN A 753 -12.02 -3.18 -18.94
CA ASN A 753 -10.89 -3.46 -19.81
C ASN A 753 -9.61 -2.86 -19.21
N VAL A 754 -8.54 -3.65 -19.16
CA VAL A 754 -7.24 -3.22 -18.65
C VAL A 754 -6.21 -3.44 -19.73
N VAL A 755 -5.67 -2.34 -20.24
CA VAL A 755 -4.57 -2.29 -21.18
C VAL A 755 -3.28 -2.17 -20.38
N VAL A 756 -2.51 -3.26 -20.31
CA VAL A 756 -1.14 -3.22 -19.77
C VAL A 756 -0.23 -2.73 -20.89
N MET A 757 0.39 -1.57 -20.71
CA MET A 757 1.29 -1.00 -21.70
C MET A 757 2.53 -1.88 -21.87
N PRO A 758 3.13 -1.93 -23.08
CA PRO A 758 4.42 -2.57 -23.29
C PRO A 758 5.49 -2.02 -22.35
N ALA A 759 6.55 -2.78 -22.13
CA ALA A 759 7.65 -2.32 -21.27
C ALA A 759 8.26 -1.03 -21.83
N SER A 760 8.21 0.05 -21.05
CA SER A 760 8.78 1.37 -21.39
C SER A 760 10.16 1.60 -20.75
N GLY A 761 10.63 0.66 -19.91
CA GLY A 761 11.94 0.69 -19.27
C GLY A 761 12.41 -0.69 -18.78
N ASP A 762 13.55 -0.72 -18.09
CA ASP A 762 14.18 -1.95 -17.57
C ASP A 762 13.94 -2.21 -16.08
N ARG A 763 13.20 -1.32 -15.42
CA ARG A 763 12.83 -1.38 -14.01
C ARG A 763 11.32 -1.39 -13.82
N PRO A 764 10.80 -2.20 -12.89
CA PRO A 764 9.39 -2.17 -12.53
C PRO A 764 9.08 -0.95 -11.64
N GLY A 765 7.87 -0.42 -11.77
CA GLY A 765 7.23 0.52 -10.87
C GLY A 765 6.22 -0.16 -9.94
N GLY A 766 5.60 0.65 -9.07
CA GLY A 766 4.60 0.22 -8.10
C GLY A 766 3.19 0.22 -8.71
N ALA A 767 2.37 -0.76 -8.31
CA ALA A 767 1.00 -0.90 -8.80
C ALA A 767 -0.02 -1.27 -7.70
N GLY A 768 0.43 -1.30 -6.45
CA GLY A 768 -0.40 -1.70 -5.31
C GLY A 768 -1.62 -0.79 -5.16
N GLU A 769 -1.45 0.50 -5.37
CA GLU A 769 -2.46 1.52 -5.05
C GLU A 769 -2.89 2.36 -6.26
N LEU A 770 -2.12 2.27 -7.35
CA LEU A 770 -2.10 3.17 -8.49
C LEU A 770 -3.49 3.46 -9.10
N ALA A 771 -4.35 2.44 -9.25
CA ALA A 771 -5.67 2.62 -9.88
C ALA A 771 -6.73 3.25 -8.96
N VAL A 772 -6.55 3.30 -7.64
CA VAL A 772 -7.63 3.70 -6.70
C VAL A 772 -8.00 5.16 -6.88
N GLY A 773 -7.03 6.08 -6.76
CA GLY A 773 -7.25 7.52 -6.90
C GLY A 773 -7.75 7.88 -8.30
N ALA A 774 -7.13 7.31 -9.34
CA ALA A 774 -7.54 7.52 -10.73
C ALA A 774 -8.97 7.03 -11.00
N ALA A 775 -9.35 5.85 -10.51
CA ALA A 775 -10.72 5.36 -10.68
C ALA A 775 -11.74 6.18 -9.88
N THR A 776 -11.39 6.61 -8.66
CA THR A 776 -12.24 7.50 -7.86
C THR A 776 -12.51 8.80 -8.60
N ALA A 777 -11.46 9.41 -9.16
CA ALA A 777 -11.55 10.65 -9.91
C ALA A 777 -12.33 10.50 -11.23
N ALA A 778 -12.01 9.51 -12.06
CA ALA A 778 -12.71 9.28 -13.33
C ALA A 778 -14.21 9.04 -13.14
N VAL A 779 -14.59 8.26 -12.12
CA VAL A 779 -16.00 8.00 -11.79
C VAL A 779 -16.70 9.27 -11.27
N ALA A 780 -16.01 10.10 -10.48
CA ALA A 780 -16.55 11.38 -10.01
C ALA A 780 -16.76 12.37 -11.16
N CYS A 781 -15.79 12.52 -12.07
CA CYS A 781 -15.91 13.36 -13.27
C CYS A 781 -17.05 12.87 -14.18
N ALA A 782 -17.15 11.56 -14.41
CA ALA A 782 -18.25 10.96 -15.18
C ALA A 782 -19.61 11.26 -14.54
N TYR A 783 -19.72 11.14 -13.20
CA TYR A 783 -20.93 11.48 -12.48
C TYR A 783 -21.28 12.97 -12.61
N ALA A 784 -20.31 13.86 -12.45
CA ALA A 784 -20.51 15.31 -12.58
C ALA A 784 -21.02 15.67 -13.98
N ARG A 785 -20.43 15.11 -15.03
CA ARG A 785 -20.87 15.29 -16.42
C ARG A 785 -22.25 14.69 -16.70
N ALA A 786 -22.55 13.52 -16.15
CA ALA A 786 -23.83 12.84 -16.36
C ALA A 786 -25.00 13.55 -15.66
N THR A 787 -24.73 14.24 -14.54
CA THR A 787 -25.76 14.94 -13.75
C THR A 787 -25.82 16.44 -14.04
N GLY A 788 -24.72 17.04 -14.50
CA GLY A 788 -24.53 18.49 -14.54
C GLY A 788 -24.28 19.11 -13.15
N GLU A 789 -24.06 18.30 -12.11
CA GLU A 789 -23.86 18.74 -10.74
C GLU A 789 -22.47 18.36 -10.22
N MET A 790 -21.78 19.30 -9.60
CA MET A 790 -20.44 19.07 -9.03
C MET A 790 -20.55 18.34 -7.68
N PRO A 791 -20.08 17.09 -7.53
CA PRO A 791 -20.03 16.43 -6.24
C PRO A 791 -18.96 17.07 -5.36
N THR A 792 -19.37 17.57 -4.19
CA THR A 792 -18.47 18.23 -3.20
C THR A 792 -18.32 17.43 -1.91
N SER A 793 -18.87 16.22 -1.86
CA SER A 793 -18.87 15.37 -0.67
C SER A 793 -18.82 13.90 -1.06
N PHE A 794 -17.91 13.15 -0.45
CA PHE A 794 -17.60 11.77 -0.81
C PHE A 794 -17.64 10.83 0.40
N PRO A 795 -18.31 9.68 0.27
CA PRO A 795 -19.11 9.27 -0.89
C PRO A 795 -20.37 10.12 -1.04
N ILE A 796 -20.87 10.23 -2.27
CA ILE A 796 -22.10 10.98 -2.62
C ILE A 796 -23.31 10.46 -1.83
N GLY A 797 -23.34 9.17 -1.53
CA GLY A 797 -24.39 8.52 -0.74
C GLY A 797 -24.26 8.71 0.77
N HIS A 798 -23.26 9.45 1.28
CA HIS A 798 -23.12 9.71 2.71
C HIS A 798 -24.16 10.75 3.15
N THR A 799 -25.11 10.34 3.99
CA THR A 799 -26.22 11.20 4.44
C THR A 799 -26.44 11.05 5.93
N LYS A 800 -26.89 12.13 6.59
CA LYS A 800 -27.13 12.14 8.04
C LYS A 800 -28.10 11.03 8.49
N ASP A 801 -29.13 10.78 7.68
CA ASP A 801 -30.12 9.75 7.92
C ASP A 801 -29.66 8.45 7.27
N VAL A 802 -29.10 7.54 8.09
CA VAL A 802 -28.60 6.27 7.58
C VAL A 802 -29.74 5.38 7.08
N PRO A 803 -29.63 4.82 5.86
CA PRO A 803 -30.67 3.97 5.26
C PRO A 803 -30.56 2.49 5.72
N PHE A 804 -30.10 2.25 6.93
CA PHE A 804 -30.02 0.94 7.57
C PHE A 804 -30.36 1.05 9.05
N GLU A 805 -30.80 -0.06 9.65
CA GLU A 805 -31.02 -0.14 11.10
C GLU A 805 -29.66 -0.18 11.81
N VAL A 806 -29.39 0.83 12.64
CA VAL A 806 -28.19 0.87 13.47
C VAL A 806 -28.29 -0.23 14.52
N LYS A 807 -27.37 -1.19 14.48
CA LYS A 807 -27.29 -2.27 15.47
C LYS A 807 -26.85 -1.69 16.81
N ASP A 808 -27.39 -2.23 17.90
CA ASP A 808 -26.99 -1.85 19.25
C ASP A 808 -25.46 -1.92 19.45
N PHE A 809 -24.96 -1.04 20.31
CA PHE A 809 -23.56 -1.01 20.73
C PHE A 809 -23.34 -1.76 22.04
N VAL A 810 -24.41 -2.12 22.74
CA VAL A 810 -24.40 -2.89 23.99
C VAL A 810 -25.53 -3.93 23.94
N PRO A 811 -25.21 -5.24 23.87
CA PRO A 811 -23.86 -5.78 23.79
C PRO A 811 -23.14 -5.40 22.48
N PRO A 812 -21.80 -5.37 22.45
CA PRO A 812 -21.03 -4.78 21.34
C PRO A 812 -21.09 -5.59 20.04
N LEU A 813 -21.44 -6.88 20.10
CA LEU A 813 -21.47 -7.76 18.95
C LEU A 813 -22.90 -8.06 18.50
N PRO A 814 -23.20 -7.91 17.20
CA PRO A 814 -24.41 -8.45 16.61
C PRO A 814 -24.58 -9.95 16.95
N PRO A 815 -25.82 -10.43 17.18
CA PRO A 815 -26.06 -11.84 17.45
C PRO A 815 -25.63 -12.71 16.25
N SER A 816 -25.18 -13.93 16.54
CA SER A 816 -24.84 -14.91 15.51
C SER A 816 -26.02 -15.10 14.55
N PRO A 817 -25.82 -15.03 13.22
CA PRO A 817 -26.89 -15.31 12.27
C PRO A 817 -27.35 -16.76 12.42
N VAL A 818 -28.65 -16.96 12.64
CA VAL A 818 -29.29 -18.29 12.83
C VAL A 818 -29.98 -18.80 11.57
N ASP A 819 -30.10 -17.94 10.54
CA ASP A 819 -30.81 -18.20 9.29
C ASP A 819 -30.09 -19.21 8.39
N GLY A 820 -28.75 -19.16 8.33
CA GLY A 820 -27.92 -20.09 7.55
C GLY A 820 -28.05 -21.56 7.98
N LEU A 821 -28.39 -21.82 9.25
CA LEU A 821 -28.64 -23.17 9.78
C LEU A 821 -30.01 -23.74 9.35
N THR A 822 -30.95 -22.87 8.97
CA THR A 822 -32.28 -23.26 8.49
C THR A 822 -32.37 -23.34 6.97
N ALA A 823 -31.54 -22.57 6.25
CA ALA A 823 -31.56 -22.47 4.79
C ALA A 823 -30.79 -23.59 4.07
N TYR A 824 -29.80 -24.19 4.73
CA TYR A 824 -29.03 -25.32 4.20
C TYR A 824 -29.03 -26.48 5.20
N PRO A 825 -29.91 -27.50 5.05
CA PRO A 825 -29.79 -28.71 5.85
C PRO A 825 -28.39 -29.28 5.65
N ALA A 826 -27.75 -29.70 6.75
CA ALA A 826 -26.41 -30.26 6.75
C ALA A 826 -26.23 -31.22 5.56
N PRO A 827 -25.18 -31.08 4.73
CA PRO A 827 -24.95 -32.01 3.64
C PRO A 827 -24.91 -33.42 4.21
N SER A 828 -25.75 -34.31 3.71
CA SER A 828 -25.73 -35.71 4.10
C SER A 828 -24.29 -36.22 3.94
N ALA A 829 -23.77 -36.98 4.91
CA ALA A 829 -22.41 -37.53 4.92
C ALA A 829 -22.04 -38.45 3.73
N ALA A 830 -22.88 -38.49 2.69
CA ALA A 830 -22.67 -39.15 1.41
C ALA A 830 -22.83 -38.12 0.27
N GLY A 831 -21.87 -37.22 0.12
CA GLY A 831 -21.65 -36.53 -1.17
C GLY A 831 -20.94 -37.47 -2.16
N PRO A 832 -21.14 -37.33 -3.48
CA PRO A 832 -20.43 -38.16 -4.44
C PRO A 832 -18.93 -37.88 -4.34
N ALA A 833 -18.12 -38.94 -4.30
CA ALA A 833 -16.68 -38.83 -4.40
C ALA A 833 -16.31 -38.07 -5.68
N PHE A 834 -15.54 -37.01 -5.55
CA PHE A 834 -14.92 -36.30 -6.66
C PHE A 834 -13.98 -37.27 -7.37
N ASP A 835 -14.28 -37.64 -8.62
CA ASP A 835 -13.40 -38.44 -9.47
C ASP A 835 -12.34 -37.50 -10.05
N PRO A 836 -11.06 -37.65 -9.68
CA PRO A 836 -9.99 -36.77 -10.15
C PRO A 836 -9.58 -37.02 -11.63
N SER A 837 -10.30 -37.85 -12.38
CA SER A 837 -10.01 -38.16 -13.79
C SER A 837 -10.87 -37.42 -14.84
N SER A 838 -11.73 -36.47 -14.44
CA SER A 838 -12.54 -35.65 -15.36
C SER A 838 -12.07 -34.20 -15.48
#